data_AF-A0A4Y9XR14-F1
#
_entry.id   AF-A0A4Y9XR14-F1
#
_cell.length_a   1.000
_cell.length_b   1.000
_cell.length_c   1.000
_cell.angle_alpha   90.00
_cell.angle_beta   90.00
_cell.angle_gamma   90.00
#
_symmetry.space_group_name_H-M   'P 1'
#
loop_
_entity.id
_entity.type
_entity.pdbx_description
1 polymer ?
#
loop_
_entity_poly.entity_id
_entity_poly.type
_entity_poly.pdbx_seq_one_letter_code
_entity_poly.pdbx_strand_id
1 'polypeptide(L)'
;MGAVHSTALAGLVIVGFGRVYVYLRHVTGLSHLPSPPFPSYIWGHTVDLRKAVVGTRYNTWRKTLGNTYVLYEPLMEPVLVLGDPKGVSHVLNTNVTNYHRPEIDKYILRMWFGRSLLNVEDEEHLKMRKQLNPAFTPQSVKEVSHVFFELAHRLAVQWDDEIGADSDSAVFSITHSIHTFSLNAISMTMFAHDPNASAGTIPTLLRNITNGPSVNNTFTRLMGVLIGKFPQLLSLPNPMKTWAGQLRTELGKIANEVWEESREDASMEAKVIRVLNKYGKDGEVVSKDEAVAQIIGLLFAGSETVANVMGELFYELARQPTIQDKLRSELVEYERTHGHPPDIDDLTRTGDGGLPYLEAVTRETMRCKAVLMDISRCTIDDDVIPLSIPIAGSNITELPIKAGTNVSIPIRDGVNVDPTIWGPDAHVFRPERWLEGGGLLESVRSVHAFGNILTFGDGPKICLGRNFALAEFKVVASTLIPKFEFKSDGSEIDFYHLGGNTVKPKSPEFADRVRAVFRQVWDDFYAWEERYSQETLDGLMKPVKPVDSEIYLKPNDAALSLDALDDTMLDESIMDDNDNDGSRSNDADFLAVTSFSTNPERPPKTHHLQFTDVAIDAGLIPEPYSEHESCAPITRSLFTGDDANDIPFVPFADDPSFDHLQHLAHHKRLKWQNPVRNTDVELIMLETAGRLTKERWRDMPVTFHHIEQTRIFDSMLFIGEGGCDSGLLHASLQRDYVPWPGARGLNFLHSRDPLRPAADDLFGRLQRVQEIFCPNLSCTDAFCMTHIDSIPMREPKAPRRTPYDLVHAIETPCGETCCALPQNRPTGSVNWPDDARAELRTMLAVDPDWSPCDLAKIMLRPCREIFALRMDSLPFINPPPPIPKVRKARGKPKFRDEDSDKYTPCDPCTHTGPCMGDYCPCYVNKGHCERNCHCELNCIRRHRGCKCTVIKHEKLCRTKKCPCYRAGRECDPELCLPCEANTYIYLVAKTLADEDANLCQNCLIQRGQHKNPVVRIGQFGLGLFLTEPAETGDLLMEYVGEIILPLTMASRDDLARHRERNYVFALNRTYAIDAGQAGNPSRYINHAPKDEANCKALVHLVNGEHRIGIFATKDIEAGHEIFLFYGTEFFENL
;
A
#
# COMPACT_ATOMS: atom_id res chain seq x y z
N MET A 1 3.75 -23.69 -48.23
CA MET A 1 3.56 -22.80 -47.04
C MET A 1 4.57 -23.07 -45.91
N GLY A 2 5.09 -24.29 -45.72
CA GLY A 2 6.10 -24.56 -44.67
C GLY A 2 7.43 -23.82 -44.81
N ALA A 3 7.95 -23.68 -46.05
CA ALA A 3 9.23 -23.01 -46.30
C ALA A 3 9.23 -21.49 -46.03
N VAL A 4 8.06 -20.84 -46.10
CA VAL A 4 7.92 -19.37 -45.90
C VAL A 4 7.85 -19.01 -44.41
N HIS A 5 7.35 -19.93 -43.56
CA HIS A 5 7.32 -19.72 -42.11
C HIS A 5 8.68 -19.96 -41.44
N SER A 6 9.48 -20.90 -41.96
CA SER A 6 10.83 -21.15 -41.46
C SER A 6 11.80 -20.00 -41.78
N THR A 7 11.69 -19.38 -42.96
CA THR A 7 12.50 -18.21 -43.32
C THR A 7 12.09 -16.95 -42.55
N ALA A 8 10.79 -16.76 -42.27
CA ALA A 8 10.31 -15.66 -41.44
C ALA A 8 10.78 -15.79 -39.97
N LEU A 9 10.76 -17.00 -39.41
CA LEU A 9 11.25 -17.25 -38.04
C LEU A 9 12.77 -17.09 -37.94
N ALA A 10 13.53 -17.58 -38.93
CA ALA A 10 14.97 -17.37 -39.02
C ALA A 10 15.31 -15.87 -39.18
N GLY A 11 14.54 -15.13 -39.99
CA GLY A 11 14.67 -13.68 -40.13
C GLY A 11 14.44 -12.93 -38.81
N LEU A 12 13.40 -13.30 -38.04
CA LEU A 12 13.14 -12.71 -36.72
C LEU A 12 14.24 -13.02 -35.70
N VAL A 13 14.78 -14.23 -35.72
CA VAL A 13 15.90 -14.61 -34.85
C VAL A 13 17.18 -13.84 -35.21
N ILE A 14 17.50 -13.71 -36.50
CA ILE A 14 18.66 -12.93 -36.98
C ILE A 14 18.51 -11.45 -36.61
N VAL A 15 17.32 -10.87 -36.79
CA VAL A 15 17.02 -9.48 -36.39
C VAL A 15 17.13 -9.33 -34.86
N GLY A 16 16.65 -10.32 -34.09
CA GLY A 16 16.78 -10.35 -32.64
C GLY A 16 18.23 -10.39 -32.16
N PHE A 17 19.05 -11.31 -32.70
CA PHE A 17 20.49 -11.38 -32.43
C PHE A 17 21.22 -10.11 -32.87
N GLY A 18 20.87 -9.53 -34.02
CA GLY A 18 21.41 -8.26 -34.47
C GLY A 18 21.14 -7.11 -33.50
N ARG A 19 19.91 -7.01 -32.97
CA ARG A 19 19.55 -6.01 -31.95
C ARG A 19 20.28 -6.22 -30.63
N VAL A 20 20.41 -7.47 -30.17
CA VAL A 20 21.18 -7.79 -28.95
C VAL A 20 22.67 -7.48 -29.14
N TYR A 21 23.24 -7.79 -30.29
CA TYR A 21 24.64 -7.49 -30.60
C TYR A 21 24.91 -5.98 -30.62
N VAL A 22 24.04 -5.19 -31.27
CA VAL A 22 24.12 -3.72 -31.27
C VAL A 22 24.00 -3.18 -29.84
N TYR A 23 23.07 -3.72 -29.05
CA TYR A 23 22.90 -3.34 -27.64
C TYR A 23 24.14 -3.63 -26.80
N LEU A 24 24.71 -4.83 -26.91
CA LEU A 24 25.94 -5.20 -26.19
C LEU A 24 27.12 -4.33 -26.61
N ARG A 25 27.23 -3.96 -27.89
CA ARG A 25 28.26 -3.04 -28.38
C ARG A 25 28.08 -1.62 -27.85
N HIS A 26 26.84 -1.17 -27.68
CA HIS A 26 26.50 0.10 -27.03
C HIS A 26 26.91 0.10 -25.55
N VAL A 27 26.46 -0.90 -24.79
CA VAL A 27 26.76 -1.04 -23.35
C VAL A 27 28.27 -1.15 -23.07
N THR A 28 29.02 -1.80 -23.98
CA THR A 28 30.48 -1.94 -23.85
C THR A 28 31.28 -0.77 -24.42
N GLY A 29 30.63 0.17 -25.12
CA GLY A 29 31.31 1.28 -25.81
C GLY A 29 32.16 2.17 -24.89
N LEU A 30 31.68 2.40 -23.66
CA LEU A 30 32.37 3.20 -22.64
C LEU A 30 33.06 2.36 -21.55
N SER A 31 33.14 1.03 -21.70
CA SER A 31 33.70 0.13 -20.68
C SER A 31 35.20 0.33 -20.39
N HIS A 32 35.90 1.06 -21.26
CA HIS A 32 37.30 1.43 -21.08
C HIS A 32 37.50 2.60 -20.10
N LEU A 33 36.42 3.29 -19.72
CA LEU A 33 36.45 4.38 -18.73
C LEU A 33 36.32 3.84 -17.30
N PRO A 34 36.88 4.55 -16.29
CA PRO A 34 36.65 4.24 -14.89
C PRO A 34 35.15 4.23 -14.57
N SER A 35 34.71 3.31 -13.70
CA SER A 35 33.32 3.22 -13.24
C SER A 35 33.28 2.80 -11.76
N PRO A 36 32.29 3.26 -10.98
CA PRO A 36 32.13 2.78 -9.61
C PRO A 36 31.70 1.30 -9.57
N PRO A 37 31.84 0.62 -8.41
CA PRO A 37 31.39 -0.76 -8.25
C PRO A 37 29.89 -0.91 -8.54
N PHE A 38 29.53 -1.93 -9.32
CA PHE A 38 28.14 -2.17 -9.75
C PHE A 38 27.20 -2.48 -8.57
N PRO A 39 26.18 -1.65 -8.30
CA PRO A 39 25.17 -1.96 -7.28
C PRO A 39 24.16 -3.01 -7.78
N SER A 40 23.83 -2.96 -9.07
CA SER A 40 22.85 -3.86 -9.72
C SER A 40 22.96 -3.78 -11.24
N TYR A 41 22.85 -4.91 -11.93
CA TYR A 41 22.75 -4.96 -13.39
C TYR A 41 21.39 -4.48 -13.94
N ILE A 42 20.34 -4.53 -13.12
CA ILE A 42 18.99 -4.10 -13.54
C ILE A 42 18.82 -2.60 -13.31
N TRP A 43 19.28 -2.12 -12.15
CA TRP A 43 19.04 -0.74 -11.71
C TRP A 43 20.22 0.20 -11.96
N GLY A 44 21.39 -0.35 -12.31
CA GLY A 44 22.63 0.41 -12.42
C GLY A 44 22.93 1.18 -11.13
N HIS A 45 23.31 2.44 -11.29
CA HIS A 45 23.66 3.40 -10.24
C HIS A 45 22.50 4.32 -9.86
N THR A 46 21.37 4.27 -10.59
CA THR A 46 20.26 5.21 -10.43
C THR A 46 19.61 5.15 -9.04
N VAL A 47 19.49 3.95 -8.45
CA VAL A 47 18.93 3.79 -7.11
C VAL A 47 19.86 4.36 -6.04
N ASP A 48 21.17 4.18 -6.22
CA ASP A 48 22.18 4.72 -5.31
C ASP A 48 22.21 6.26 -5.37
N LEU A 49 22.24 6.83 -6.58
CA LEU A 49 22.15 8.27 -6.81
C LEU A 49 20.88 8.89 -6.19
N ARG A 50 19.71 8.26 -6.39
CA ARG A 50 18.43 8.78 -5.86
C ARG A 50 18.32 8.71 -4.34
N LYS A 51 19.02 7.76 -3.68
CA LYS A 51 18.98 7.59 -2.23
C LYS A 51 20.05 8.39 -1.49
N ALA A 52 21.09 8.81 -2.20
CA ALA A 52 22.18 9.54 -1.59
C ALA A 52 21.77 10.96 -1.18
N VAL A 53 22.39 11.45 -0.11
CA VAL A 53 22.29 12.85 0.31
C VAL A 53 22.93 13.72 -0.78
N VAL A 54 22.27 14.83 -1.14
CA VAL A 54 22.82 15.81 -2.08
C VAL A 54 24.21 16.26 -1.60
N GLY A 55 25.17 16.36 -2.50
CA GLY A 55 26.56 16.71 -2.17
C GLY A 55 27.49 15.54 -1.91
N THR A 56 27.01 14.29 -1.89
CA THR A 56 27.86 13.15 -1.44
C THR A 56 28.41 12.27 -2.57
N ARG A 57 27.56 11.72 -3.45
CA ARG A 57 27.97 10.68 -4.42
C ARG A 57 28.89 11.18 -5.51
N TYR A 58 28.53 12.23 -6.24
CA TYR A 58 29.37 12.82 -7.30
C TYR A 58 30.74 13.22 -6.74
N ASN A 59 30.78 13.84 -5.57
CA ASN A 59 32.02 14.19 -4.88
C ASN A 59 32.88 12.98 -4.51
N THR A 60 32.26 11.89 -4.06
CA THR A 60 32.97 10.65 -3.71
C THR A 60 33.56 9.99 -4.96
N TRP A 61 32.77 9.83 -6.01
CA TRP A 61 33.20 9.19 -7.26
C TRP A 61 34.24 10.01 -8.00
N ARG A 62 34.10 11.35 -8.04
CA ARG A 62 35.13 12.22 -8.61
C ARG A 62 36.48 12.03 -7.90
N LYS A 63 36.49 11.94 -6.57
CA LYS A 63 37.73 11.72 -5.80
C LYS A 63 38.40 10.39 -6.13
N THR A 64 37.63 9.34 -6.42
CA THR A 64 38.18 8.00 -6.67
C THR A 64 38.42 7.68 -8.15
N LEU A 65 37.62 8.25 -9.05
CA LEU A 65 37.58 7.93 -10.48
C LEU A 65 38.02 9.09 -11.39
N GLY A 66 38.24 10.29 -10.84
CA GLY A 66 38.56 11.50 -11.60
C GLY A 66 37.34 12.23 -12.17
N ASN A 67 37.59 13.20 -13.04
CA ASN A 67 36.57 14.11 -13.58
C ASN A 67 35.74 13.53 -14.73
N THR A 68 36.16 12.40 -15.30
CA THR A 68 35.49 11.77 -16.45
C THR A 68 35.42 10.27 -16.23
N TYR A 69 34.21 9.75 -16.08
CA TYR A 69 33.94 8.35 -15.74
C TYR A 69 32.58 7.93 -16.28
N VAL A 70 32.29 6.63 -16.26
CA VAL A 70 31.00 6.09 -16.73
C VAL A 70 30.12 5.66 -15.56
N LEU A 71 28.87 6.08 -15.61
CA LEU A 71 27.79 5.52 -14.80
C LEU A 71 26.90 4.64 -15.67
N TYR A 72 26.23 3.72 -15.02
CA TYR A 72 25.27 2.85 -15.68
C TYR A 72 23.88 3.16 -15.13
N GLU A 73 22.99 3.55 -16.01
CA GLU A 73 21.56 3.68 -15.77
C GLU A 73 20.86 2.31 -15.89
N PRO A 74 19.54 2.23 -15.69
CA PRO A 74 18.86 0.95 -15.67
C PRO A 74 19.05 0.14 -16.96
N LEU A 75 19.11 -1.18 -16.80
CA LEU A 75 19.48 -2.15 -17.85
C LEU A 75 20.89 -1.95 -18.42
N MET A 76 21.81 -1.36 -17.65
CA MET A 76 23.20 -1.09 -18.04
C MET A 76 23.34 -0.06 -19.17
N GLU A 77 22.41 0.90 -19.27
CA GLU A 77 22.59 2.03 -20.20
C GLU A 77 23.79 2.86 -19.77
N PRO A 78 24.85 3.01 -20.59
CA PRO A 78 26.02 3.76 -20.21
C PRO A 78 25.75 5.27 -20.32
N VAL A 79 26.11 6.02 -19.27
CA VAL A 79 26.06 7.47 -19.19
C VAL A 79 27.46 7.99 -18.89
N LEU A 80 28.01 8.77 -19.82
CA LEU A 80 29.28 9.45 -19.64
C LEU A 80 29.10 10.61 -18.65
N VAL A 81 29.76 10.55 -17.50
CA VAL A 81 29.87 11.70 -16.60
C VAL A 81 31.04 12.57 -17.04
N LEU A 82 30.76 13.82 -17.39
CA LEU A 82 31.73 14.76 -17.94
C LEU A 82 31.86 16.01 -17.06
N GLY A 83 32.87 16.01 -16.18
CA GLY A 83 33.24 17.13 -15.33
C GLY A 83 34.49 17.90 -15.78
N ASP A 84 34.99 17.64 -17.00
CA ASP A 84 36.14 18.36 -17.57
C ASP A 84 35.69 19.67 -18.25
N PRO A 85 36.26 20.85 -17.91
CA PRO A 85 35.82 22.14 -18.47
C PRO A 85 35.88 22.23 -20.00
N LYS A 86 36.94 21.68 -20.62
CA LYS A 86 37.12 21.71 -22.08
C LYS A 86 36.09 20.81 -22.77
N GLY A 87 35.87 19.61 -22.23
CA GLY A 87 34.86 18.69 -22.72
C GLY A 87 33.45 19.24 -22.56
N VAL A 88 33.14 19.87 -21.43
CA VAL A 88 31.84 20.52 -21.18
C VAL A 88 31.59 21.64 -22.18
N SER A 89 32.58 22.51 -22.43
CA SER A 89 32.47 23.56 -23.44
C SER A 89 32.26 22.99 -24.85
N HIS A 90 32.88 21.85 -25.15
CA HIS A 90 32.68 21.15 -26.43
C HIS A 90 31.24 20.68 -26.62
N VAL A 91 30.69 20.01 -25.61
CA VAL A 91 29.33 19.44 -25.64
C VAL A 91 28.25 20.54 -25.63
N LEU A 92 28.42 21.59 -24.84
CA LEU A 92 27.38 22.62 -24.66
C LEU A 92 27.47 23.77 -25.67
N ASN A 93 28.65 24.01 -26.25
CA ASN A 93 28.90 25.20 -27.07
C ASN A 93 29.48 24.84 -28.45
N THR A 94 30.72 24.35 -28.55
CA THR A 94 31.41 24.28 -29.85
C THR A 94 30.84 23.24 -30.80
N ASN A 95 30.33 22.11 -30.30
CA ASN A 95 29.69 21.06 -31.11
C ASN A 95 28.22 20.84 -30.75
N VAL A 96 27.53 21.87 -30.24
CA VAL A 96 26.17 21.79 -29.69
C VAL A 96 25.12 21.19 -30.64
N THR A 97 25.28 21.31 -31.96
CA THR A 97 24.38 20.73 -32.96
C THR A 97 24.41 19.20 -32.96
N ASN A 98 25.50 18.59 -32.51
CA ASN A 98 25.62 17.15 -32.36
C ASN A 98 25.10 16.63 -31.00
N TYR A 99 24.66 17.53 -30.10
CA TYR A 99 24.24 17.18 -28.74
C TYR A 99 22.81 17.65 -28.45
N HIS A 100 21.86 16.71 -28.55
CA HIS A 100 20.46 16.92 -28.22
C HIS A 100 20.16 16.56 -26.77
N ARG A 101 18.98 16.93 -26.25
CA ARG A 101 18.49 16.34 -25.00
C ARG A 101 18.20 14.84 -25.22
N PRO A 102 18.42 13.98 -24.22
CA PRO A 102 17.98 12.58 -24.28
C PRO A 102 16.50 12.46 -24.64
N GLU A 103 16.13 11.40 -25.35
CA GLU A 103 14.74 11.17 -25.79
C GLU A 103 13.75 11.18 -24.61
N ILE A 104 14.12 10.52 -23.52
CA ILE A 104 13.27 10.44 -22.32
C ILE A 104 12.95 11.83 -21.75
N ASP A 105 13.93 12.73 -21.71
CA ASP A 105 13.73 14.11 -21.24
C ASP A 105 12.78 14.86 -22.17
N LYS A 106 12.95 14.72 -23.49
CA LYS A 106 12.06 15.34 -24.49
C LYS A 106 10.62 14.85 -24.31
N TYR A 107 10.41 13.55 -24.12
CA TYR A 107 9.08 12.97 -23.89
C TYR A 107 8.44 13.46 -22.59
N ILE A 108 9.19 13.46 -21.48
CA ILE A 108 8.70 13.92 -20.17
C ILE A 108 8.34 15.40 -20.23
N LEU A 109 9.24 16.26 -20.69
CA LEU A 109 9.01 17.70 -20.80
C LEU A 109 7.85 18.03 -21.74
N ARG A 110 7.67 17.26 -22.83
CA ARG A 110 6.52 17.42 -23.74
C ARG A 110 5.21 16.97 -23.12
N MET A 111 5.23 15.94 -22.28
CA MET A 111 4.07 15.51 -21.52
C MET A 111 3.63 16.61 -20.55
N TRP A 112 4.59 17.25 -19.86
CA TRP A 112 4.35 18.26 -18.83
C TRP A 112 3.88 19.58 -19.40
N PHE A 113 4.57 20.08 -20.42
CA PHE A 113 4.40 21.45 -20.89
C PHE A 113 3.74 21.55 -22.26
N GLY A 114 3.53 20.44 -22.97
CA GLY A 114 3.17 20.49 -24.38
C GLY A 114 4.37 20.85 -25.26
N ARG A 115 4.13 21.28 -26.50
CA ARG A 115 5.21 21.67 -27.44
C ARG A 115 5.74 23.06 -27.03
N SER A 116 6.91 23.12 -26.41
CA SER A 116 7.48 24.36 -25.87
C SER A 116 9.00 24.44 -26.05
N LEU A 117 9.59 25.61 -25.77
CA LEU A 117 11.03 25.85 -25.91
C LEU A 117 11.89 24.82 -25.14
N LEU A 118 11.34 24.25 -24.07
CA LEU A 118 12.06 23.33 -23.18
C LEU A 118 12.32 21.95 -23.80
N ASN A 119 11.57 21.53 -24.82
CA ASN A 119 11.65 20.16 -25.38
C ASN A 119 11.89 20.07 -26.89
N VAL A 120 11.95 21.19 -27.59
CA VAL A 120 12.31 21.24 -29.02
C VAL A 120 13.83 21.32 -29.21
N GLU A 121 14.28 20.92 -30.41
CA GLU A 121 15.69 20.88 -30.81
C GLU A 121 15.92 21.63 -32.13
N ASP A 122 17.20 21.86 -32.48
CA ASP A 122 17.65 22.45 -33.75
C ASP A 122 16.95 23.75 -34.18
N GLU A 123 16.52 23.83 -35.45
CA GLU A 123 15.90 25.01 -36.07
C GLU A 123 14.63 25.45 -35.32
N GLU A 124 13.86 24.50 -34.79
CA GLU A 124 12.64 24.77 -34.04
C GLU A 124 12.95 25.46 -32.72
N HIS A 125 13.96 24.98 -31.99
CA HIS A 125 14.45 25.64 -30.78
C HIS A 125 14.98 27.04 -31.08
N LEU A 126 15.78 27.20 -32.14
CA LEU A 126 16.31 28.51 -32.56
C LEU A 126 15.18 29.50 -32.88
N LYS A 127 14.13 29.04 -33.57
CA LYS A 127 12.96 29.83 -33.92
C LYS A 127 12.19 30.29 -32.66
N MET A 128 11.80 29.36 -31.78
CA MET A 128 11.06 29.69 -30.55
C MET A 128 11.90 30.57 -29.61
N ARG A 129 13.21 30.35 -29.54
CA ARG A 129 14.11 31.18 -28.73
C ARG A 129 14.24 32.59 -29.29
N LYS A 130 14.40 32.74 -30.60
CA LYS A 130 14.45 34.04 -31.27
C LYS A 130 13.16 34.82 -31.05
N GLN A 131 12.01 34.13 -31.06
CA GLN A 131 10.73 34.72 -30.71
C GLN A 131 10.77 35.24 -29.28
N LEU A 132 11.05 34.42 -28.27
CA LEU A 132 10.93 34.81 -26.84
C LEU A 132 12.03 35.74 -26.31
N ASN A 133 13.24 35.73 -26.87
CA ASN A 133 14.40 36.53 -26.40
C ASN A 133 14.11 38.01 -26.08
N PRO A 134 13.34 38.78 -26.88
CA PRO A 134 13.05 40.18 -26.62
C PRO A 134 12.33 40.44 -25.29
N ALA A 135 11.62 39.45 -24.71
CA ALA A 135 10.96 39.59 -23.42
C ALA A 135 11.92 39.48 -22.22
N PHE A 136 13.11 38.90 -22.41
CA PHE A 136 14.08 38.58 -21.34
C PHE A 136 15.38 39.39 -21.43
N THR A 137 15.39 40.49 -22.18
CA THR A 137 16.55 41.38 -22.24
C THR A 137 16.75 42.13 -20.91
N PRO A 138 17.98 42.57 -20.56
CA PRO A 138 18.19 43.37 -19.36
C PRO A 138 17.28 44.60 -19.27
N GLN A 139 17.05 45.28 -20.40
CA GLN A 139 16.15 46.42 -20.49
C GLN A 139 14.69 46.03 -20.19
N SER A 140 14.22 44.89 -20.71
CA SER A 140 12.86 44.39 -20.44
C SER A 140 12.65 44.02 -18.98
N VAL A 141 13.67 43.42 -18.35
CA VAL A 141 13.65 43.08 -16.91
C VAL A 141 13.61 44.35 -16.05
N LYS A 142 14.37 45.37 -16.44
CA LYS A 142 14.36 46.69 -15.77
C LYS A 142 12.98 47.35 -15.81
N GLU A 143 12.27 47.27 -16.93
CA GLU A 143 10.94 47.88 -17.06
C GLU A 143 9.89 47.27 -16.11
N VAL A 144 10.06 46.00 -15.72
CA VAL A 144 9.11 45.25 -14.87
C VAL A 144 9.60 45.10 -13.43
N SER A 145 10.78 45.62 -13.09
CA SER A 145 11.41 45.39 -11.78
C SER A 145 10.65 46.00 -10.61
N HIS A 146 9.83 47.03 -10.85
CA HIS A 146 8.97 47.64 -9.84
C HIS A 146 8.02 46.61 -9.21
N VAL A 147 7.57 45.61 -9.97
CA VAL A 147 6.75 44.50 -9.48
C VAL A 147 7.54 43.61 -8.51
N PHE A 148 8.83 43.36 -8.77
CA PHE A 148 9.68 42.60 -7.83
C PHE A 148 9.80 43.32 -6.50
N PHE A 149 10.04 44.64 -6.54
CA PHE A 149 10.10 45.43 -5.32
C PHE A 149 8.77 45.41 -4.60
N GLU A 150 7.65 45.64 -5.27
CA GLU A 150 6.32 45.59 -4.64
C GLU A 150 6.07 44.24 -3.96
N LEU A 151 6.31 43.13 -4.65
CA LEU A 151 6.14 41.79 -4.10
C LEU A 151 7.11 41.52 -2.94
N ALA A 152 8.34 42.04 -2.99
CA ALA A 152 9.33 41.86 -1.92
C ALA A 152 8.96 42.65 -0.67
N HIS A 153 8.35 43.84 -0.84
CA HIS A 153 7.80 44.61 0.27
C HIS A 153 6.59 43.91 0.89
N ARG A 154 5.67 43.36 0.08
CA ARG A 154 4.55 42.55 0.57
C ARG A 154 5.03 41.32 1.35
N LEU A 155 6.07 40.64 0.85
CA LEU A 155 6.70 39.52 1.54
C LEU A 155 7.31 39.94 2.87
N ALA A 156 7.97 41.10 2.92
CA ALA A 156 8.51 41.65 4.16
C ALA A 156 7.40 41.95 5.19
N VAL A 157 6.30 42.59 4.77
CA VAL A 157 5.15 42.85 5.67
C VAL A 157 4.56 41.54 6.19
N GLN A 158 4.39 40.55 5.31
CA GLN A 158 3.89 39.23 5.72
C GLN A 158 4.78 38.58 6.79
N TRP A 159 6.10 38.68 6.65
CA TRP A 159 7.03 38.11 7.64
C TRP A 159 7.05 38.89 8.95
N ASP A 160 6.85 40.20 8.90
CA ASP A 160 6.70 41.05 10.09
C ASP A 160 5.42 40.68 10.87
N ASP A 161 4.32 40.46 10.17
CA ASP A 161 3.06 39.98 10.75
C ASP A 161 3.21 38.59 11.43
N GLU A 162 4.00 37.69 10.84
CA GLU A 162 4.30 36.36 11.40
C GLU A 162 5.19 36.42 12.65
N ILE A 163 6.04 37.46 12.79
CA ILE A 163 6.80 37.71 14.02
C ILE A 163 5.88 38.26 15.12
N GLY A 164 4.91 39.09 14.74
CA GLY A 164 3.90 39.64 15.64
C GLY A 164 4.44 40.78 16.52
N ALA A 165 3.56 41.71 16.89
CA ALA A 165 3.93 42.97 17.54
C ALA A 165 4.55 42.83 18.94
N ASP A 166 4.32 41.71 19.63
CA ASP A 166 4.77 41.45 21.01
C ASP A 166 6.03 40.58 21.11
N SER A 167 6.64 40.19 19.98
CA SER A 167 7.82 39.31 19.97
C SER A 167 8.97 39.88 19.14
N ASP A 168 10.20 39.72 19.62
CA ASP A 168 11.42 40.16 18.90
C ASP A 168 11.91 39.11 17.87
N SER A 169 11.30 37.92 17.81
CA SER A 169 11.71 36.83 16.91
C SER A 169 10.65 35.72 16.79
N ALA A 170 10.51 35.13 15.60
CA ALA A 170 9.68 33.94 15.38
C ALA A 170 10.37 32.89 14.50
N VAL A 171 9.91 31.64 14.60
CA VAL A 171 10.37 30.51 13.78
C VAL A 171 9.22 30.03 12.89
N PHE A 172 9.36 30.23 11.57
CA PHE A 172 8.37 29.78 10.58
C PHE A 172 9.03 29.49 9.22
N SER A 173 8.34 28.71 8.40
CA SER A 173 8.87 28.28 7.10
C SER A 173 8.64 29.31 6.03
N ILE A 174 9.73 29.79 5.47
CA ILE A 174 9.75 30.71 4.33
C ILE A 174 9.45 30.05 2.98
N THR A 175 9.46 28.71 2.86
CA THR A 175 9.31 28.01 1.57
C THR A 175 8.05 28.41 0.83
N HIS A 176 6.89 28.40 1.50
CA HIS A 176 5.62 28.69 0.83
C HIS A 176 5.55 30.14 0.35
N SER A 177 5.91 31.10 1.20
CA SER A 177 5.85 32.52 0.89
C SER A 177 6.83 32.92 -0.21
N ILE A 178 8.03 32.32 -0.26
CA ILE A 178 8.99 32.53 -1.36
C ILE A 178 8.50 31.91 -2.68
N HIS A 179 7.93 30.70 -2.67
CA HIS A 179 7.38 30.11 -3.90
C HIS A 179 6.19 30.92 -4.45
N THR A 180 5.32 31.42 -3.58
CA THR A 180 4.23 32.32 -3.96
C THR A 180 4.77 33.63 -4.53
N PHE A 181 5.79 34.22 -3.89
CA PHE A 181 6.48 35.40 -4.41
C PHE A 181 6.98 35.17 -5.84
N SER A 182 7.76 34.11 -6.08
CA SER A 182 8.37 33.87 -7.40
C SER A 182 7.35 33.52 -8.49
N LEU A 183 6.26 32.82 -8.13
CA LEU A 183 5.14 32.59 -9.04
C LEU A 183 4.45 33.90 -9.43
N ASN A 184 4.17 34.76 -8.45
CA ASN A 184 3.55 36.05 -8.70
C ASN A 184 4.49 36.95 -9.51
N ALA A 185 5.80 36.92 -9.22
CA ALA A 185 6.81 37.67 -9.93
C ALA A 185 6.81 37.30 -11.42
N ILE A 186 6.94 36.02 -11.77
CA ILE A 186 6.93 35.61 -13.18
C ILE A 186 5.56 35.87 -13.84
N SER A 187 4.45 35.65 -13.11
CA SER A 187 3.10 35.81 -13.67
C SER A 187 2.78 37.27 -13.99
N MET A 188 2.95 38.16 -13.01
CA MET A 188 2.62 39.58 -13.14
C MET A 188 3.57 40.30 -14.11
N THR A 189 4.85 39.95 -14.14
CA THR A 189 5.81 40.66 -15.01
C THR A 189 5.85 40.16 -16.46
N MET A 190 5.58 38.87 -16.71
CA MET A 190 5.64 38.33 -18.08
C MET A 190 4.27 38.28 -18.75
N PHE A 191 3.20 38.18 -17.96
CA PHE A 191 1.84 37.98 -18.43
C PHE A 191 0.84 39.04 -17.95
N ALA A 192 1.24 39.98 -17.07
CA ALA A 192 0.37 41.00 -16.47
C ALA A 192 -0.89 40.42 -15.78
N HIS A 193 -0.74 39.24 -15.20
CA HIS A 193 -1.84 38.50 -14.57
C HIS A 193 -1.48 38.17 -13.11
N ASP A 194 -2.34 38.54 -12.17
CA ASP A 194 -2.20 38.21 -10.75
C ASP A 194 -2.84 36.84 -10.48
N PRO A 195 -2.03 35.79 -10.24
CA PRO A 195 -2.55 34.44 -10.05
C PRO A 195 -3.35 34.29 -8.74
N ASN A 196 -3.32 35.26 -7.82
CA ASN A 196 -4.17 35.25 -6.64
C ASN A 196 -5.66 35.46 -6.96
N ALA A 197 -5.99 36.01 -8.14
CA ALA A 197 -7.37 36.10 -8.63
C ALA A 197 -7.96 34.70 -8.95
N SER A 198 -7.09 33.72 -9.25
CA SER A 198 -7.45 32.35 -9.61
C SER A 198 -7.20 31.41 -8.43
N ALA A 199 -8.13 31.40 -7.47
CA ALA A 199 -8.32 30.44 -6.36
C ALA A 199 -7.10 29.57 -5.92
N GLY A 200 -6.38 30.02 -4.87
CA GLY A 200 -5.84 29.27 -3.71
C GLY A 200 -4.98 27.99 -3.84
N THR A 201 -4.83 27.40 -5.02
CA THR A 201 -4.35 26.01 -5.15
C THR A 201 -2.95 25.92 -5.77
N ILE A 202 -2.47 26.97 -6.43
CA ILE A 202 -1.34 26.92 -7.37
C ILE A 202 0.04 26.76 -6.68
N PRO A 203 0.39 27.48 -5.60
CA PRO A 203 1.69 27.28 -4.94
C PRO A 203 1.82 25.89 -4.29
N THR A 204 0.72 25.41 -3.69
CA THR A 204 0.62 24.05 -3.15
C THR A 204 0.70 23.01 -4.25
N LEU A 205 0.09 23.28 -5.41
CA LEU A 205 0.20 22.44 -6.59
C LEU A 205 1.63 22.45 -7.13
N LEU A 206 2.33 23.58 -7.31
CA LEU A 206 3.73 23.60 -7.77
C LEU A 206 4.65 22.81 -6.82
N ARG A 207 4.42 22.94 -5.50
CA ARG A 207 5.12 22.14 -4.49
C ARG A 207 4.80 20.65 -4.61
N ASN A 208 3.54 20.27 -4.82
CA ASN A 208 3.09 18.88 -4.93
C ASN A 208 3.40 18.24 -6.29
N ILE A 209 3.38 19.03 -7.37
CA ILE A 209 3.72 18.68 -8.75
C ILE A 209 5.16 18.20 -8.76
N THR A 210 6.09 19.01 -8.27
CA THR A 210 7.50 18.67 -8.40
C THR A 210 7.97 17.69 -7.30
N ASN A 211 7.06 17.19 -6.46
CA ASN A 211 7.34 15.99 -5.66
C ASN A 211 7.15 14.71 -6.48
N GLY A 212 6.58 14.76 -7.69
CA GLY A 212 6.25 13.57 -8.49
C GLY A 212 5.42 12.55 -7.69
N PRO A 213 5.05 11.41 -8.29
CA PRO A 213 4.53 10.31 -7.48
C PRO A 213 5.67 9.75 -6.61
N SER A 214 5.67 10.09 -5.31
CA SER A 214 6.61 9.57 -4.31
C SER A 214 6.34 8.11 -3.97
N VAL A 215 6.39 7.23 -4.96
CA VAL A 215 6.12 5.80 -4.73
C VAL A 215 7.45 5.08 -4.57
N ASN A 216 7.75 4.69 -3.34
CA ASN A 216 8.87 3.82 -3.00
C ASN A 216 8.63 2.36 -3.47
N ASN A 217 7.64 2.11 -4.34
CA ASN A 217 7.25 0.80 -4.85
C ASN A 217 8.22 0.34 -5.97
N THR A 218 8.73 -0.88 -5.83
CA THR A 218 9.56 -1.60 -6.80
C THR A 218 8.90 -1.66 -8.19
N PHE A 219 7.56 -1.72 -8.25
CA PHE A 219 6.81 -1.72 -9.51
C PHE A 219 6.90 -0.38 -10.25
N THR A 220 6.73 0.76 -9.57
CA THR A 220 6.88 2.09 -10.19
C THR A 220 8.30 2.32 -10.66
N ARG A 221 9.29 1.81 -9.91
CA ARG A 221 10.70 1.83 -10.34
C ARG A 221 10.89 0.99 -11.59
N LEU A 222 10.33 -0.22 -11.65
CA LEU A 222 10.44 -1.12 -12.81
C LEU A 222 9.78 -0.49 -14.04
N MET A 223 8.59 0.09 -13.86
CA MET A 223 7.91 0.84 -14.91
C MET A 223 8.73 2.04 -15.37
N GLY A 224 9.40 2.77 -14.46
CA GLY A 224 10.33 3.83 -14.82
C GLY A 224 11.49 3.35 -15.69
N VAL A 225 12.05 2.18 -15.39
CA VAL A 225 13.10 1.53 -16.20
C VAL A 225 12.59 1.15 -17.59
N LEU A 226 11.41 0.53 -17.64
CA LEU A 226 10.79 0.12 -18.88
C LEU A 226 10.41 1.33 -19.75
N ILE A 227 9.89 2.40 -19.13
CA ILE A 227 9.58 3.68 -19.77
C ILE A 227 10.85 4.34 -20.33
N GLY A 228 11.96 4.31 -19.59
CA GLY A 228 13.24 4.87 -20.04
C GLY A 228 13.74 4.21 -21.33
N LYS A 229 13.52 2.90 -21.51
CA LYS A 229 13.93 2.15 -22.72
C LYS A 229 12.87 2.13 -23.82
N PHE A 230 11.60 2.12 -23.44
CA PHE A 230 10.48 2.08 -24.35
C PHE A 230 9.56 3.26 -24.03
N PRO A 231 9.89 4.47 -24.50
CA PRO A 231 9.07 5.67 -24.26
C PRO A 231 7.62 5.50 -24.72
N GLN A 232 7.36 4.58 -25.66
CA GLN A 232 6.02 4.21 -26.11
C GLN A 232 5.16 3.61 -24.98
N LEU A 233 5.75 3.02 -23.93
CA LEU A 233 5.00 2.54 -22.76
C LEU A 233 4.36 3.68 -21.97
N LEU A 234 4.83 4.92 -22.15
CA LEU A 234 4.12 6.09 -21.65
C LEU A 234 2.76 6.24 -22.33
N SER A 235 2.44 5.56 -23.44
CA SER A 235 1.10 5.55 -24.03
C SER A 235 0.06 4.83 -23.18
N LEU A 236 0.49 3.93 -22.28
CA LEU A 236 -0.38 3.25 -21.33
C LEU A 236 -0.77 4.19 -20.17
N PRO A 237 -1.93 3.99 -19.52
CA PRO A 237 -2.30 4.71 -18.31
C PRO A 237 -1.22 4.49 -17.23
N ASN A 238 -0.68 5.57 -16.68
CA ASN A 238 0.31 5.49 -15.59
C ASN A 238 0.21 6.71 -14.67
N PRO A 239 0.72 6.63 -13.43
CA PRO A 239 0.65 7.73 -12.47
C PRO A 239 1.26 9.04 -12.96
N MET A 240 2.33 8.98 -13.78
CA MET A 240 2.96 10.18 -14.34
C MET A 240 2.07 10.91 -15.35
N LYS A 241 1.21 10.19 -16.09
CA LYS A 241 0.24 10.79 -17.01
C LYS A 241 -0.91 11.46 -16.28
N THR A 242 -1.44 10.82 -15.24
CA THR A 242 -2.47 11.43 -14.39
C THR A 242 -1.92 12.72 -13.76
N TRP A 243 -0.69 12.65 -13.27
CA TRP A 243 0.07 13.79 -12.75
C TRP A 243 0.27 14.90 -13.79
N ALA A 244 0.70 14.56 -15.02
CA ALA A 244 0.92 15.57 -16.06
C ALA A 244 -0.40 16.17 -16.56
N GLY A 245 -1.48 15.40 -16.52
CA GLY A 245 -2.84 15.87 -16.78
C GLY A 245 -3.30 16.89 -15.75
N GLN A 246 -3.05 16.67 -14.46
CA GLN A 246 -3.35 17.64 -13.40
C GLN A 246 -2.54 18.93 -13.56
N LEU A 247 -1.22 18.82 -13.77
CA LEU A 247 -0.34 19.96 -14.04
C LEU A 247 -0.86 20.85 -15.18
N ARG A 248 -1.19 20.23 -16.31
CA ARG A 248 -1.70 20.93 -17.50
C ARG A 248 -3.11 21.45 -17.33
N THR A 249 -3.90 20.84 -16.46
CA THR A 249 -5.24 21.36 -16.16
C THR A 249 -5.14 22.65 -15.36
N GLU A 250 -4.36 22.67 -14.29
CA GLU A 250 -4.31 23.83 -13.39
C GLU A 250 -3.45 24.98 -13.95
N LEU A 251 -2.21 24.72 -14.38
CA LEU A 251 -1.43 25.76 -15.07
C LEU A 251 -2.06 26.12 -16.43
N GLY A 252 -2.80 25.19 -17.03
CA GLY A 252 -3.56 25.45 -18.24
C GLY A 252 -4.73 26.40 -18.01
N LYS A 253 -5.38 26.42 -16.84
CA LYS A 253 -6.42 27.43 -16.53
C LYS A 253 -5.81 28.83 -16.58
N ILE A 254 -4.73 29.06 -15.83
CA ILE A 254 -4.00 30.33 -15.81
C ILE A 254 -3.52 30.67 -17.22
N ALA A 255 -2.90 29.71 -17.92
CA ALA A 255 -2.38 29.95 -19.26
C ALA A 255 -3.48 30.27 -20.29
N ASN A 256 -4.68 29.69 -20.14
CA ASN A 256 -5.83 30.02 -20.97
C ASN A 256 -6.43 31.38 -20.60
N GLU A 257 -6.55 31.70 -19.31
CA GLU A 257 -7.02 33.02 -18.82
C GLU A 257 -6.10 34.13 -19.34
N VAL A 258 -4.79 34.00 -19.11
CA VAL A 258 -3.75 34.87 -19.64
C VAL A 258 -3.85 35.02 -21.16
N TRP A 259 -4.09 33.93 -21.89
CA TRP A 259 -4.16 33.95 -23.35
C TRP A 259 -5.44 34.62 -23.87
N GLU A 260 -6.59 34.42 -23.24
CA GLU A 260 -7.86 35.04 -23.67
C GLU A 260 -7.93 36.52 -23.27
N GLU A 261 -7.51 36.89 -22.06
CA GLU A 261 -7.47 38.29 -21.59
C GLU A 261 -6.57 39.17 -22.46
N SER A 262 -5.51 38.58 -23.03
CA SER A 262 -4.53 39.31 -23.83
C SER A 262 -4.87 39.47 -25.31
N ARG A 263 -5.98 38.91 -25.79
CA ARG A 263 -6.43 39.07 -27.19
C ARG A 263 -7.03 40.45 -27.49
N GLU A 264 -7.52 41.16 -26.47
CA GLU A 264 -8.29 42.39 -26.67
C GLU A 264 -7.48 43.70 -26.52
N ASP A 265 -6.41 43.72 -25.72
CA ASP A 265 -5.30 44.70 -25.79
C ASP A 265 -4.26 44.35 -24.71
N ALA A 266 -3.13 43.76 -25.10
CA ALA A 266 -2.09 43.39 -24.13
C ALA A 266 -1.42 44.63 -23.52
N SER A 267 -1.45 44.76 -22.19
CA SER A 267 -0.82 45.87 -21.46
C SER A 267 0.68 45.98 -21.75
N MET A 268 1.27 47.15 -21.49
CA MET A 268 2.73 47.36 -21.67
C MET A 268 3.60 46.43 -20.81
N GLU A 269 3.00 45.83 -19.77
CA GLU A 269 3.61 44.94 -18.79
C GLU A 269 3.61 43.46 -19.25
N ALA A 270 2.71 43.02 -20.15
CA ALA A 270 2.64 41.62 -20.61
C ALA A 270 3.70 41.27 -21.70
N LYS A 271 4.99 41.28 -21.36
CA LYS A 271 6.12 41.21 -22.31
C LYS A 271 6.11 39.97 -23.22
N VAL A 272 5.85 38.78 -22.68
CA VAL A 272 5.88 37.52 -23.45
C VAL A 272 4.68 37.45 -24.40
N ILE A 273 3.51 37.84 -23.93
CA ILE A 273 2.28 37.89 -24.72
C ILE A 273 2.42 38.82 -25.91
N ARG A 274 2.99 40.01 -25.73
CA ARG A 274 3.21 40.95 -26.84
C ARG A 274 4.11 40.36 -27.91
N VAL A 275 5.13 39.62 -27.50
CA VAL A 275 6.06 38.95 -28.42
C VAL A 275 5.38 37.81 -29.18
N LEU A 276 4.57 37.00 -28.49
CA LEU A 276 3.76 35.94 -29.11
C LEU A 276 2.71 36.51 -30.08
N ASN A 277 2.10 37.67 -29.77
CA ASN A 277 1.12 38.35 -30.61
C ASN A 277 1.75 39.11 -31.80
N LYS A 278 2.94 39.71 -31.63
CA LYS A 278 3.61 40.54 -32.66
C LYS A 278 4.18 39.70 -33.81
N TYR A 279 4.67 38.49 -33.54
CA TYR A 279 5.16 37.58 -34.58
C TYR A 279 4.03 36.92 -35.40
N GLY A 280 2.77 37.06 -35.00
CA GLY A 280 1.61 36.66 -35.80
C GLY A 280 1.32 37.57 -37.01
N LYS A 281 2.00 38.72 -37.16
CA LYS A 281 1.78 39.67 -38.27
C LYS A 281 2.65 39.43 -39.51
N ASP A 282 3.71 38.62 -39.42
CA ASP A 282 4.62 38.30 -40.54
C ASP A 282 4.29 36.96 -41.24
N GLY A 283 3.08 36.42 -41.05
CA GLY A 283 2.52 35.33 -41.85
C GLY A 283 2.50 33.94 -41.20
N GLU A 284 3.05 33.75 -40.00
CA GLU A 284 2.88 32.52 -39.22
C GLU A 284 2.27 32.81 -37.84
N VAL A 285 0.99 32.45 -37.68
CA VAL A 285 0.24 32.60 -36.43
C VAL A 285 0.70 31.52 -35.45
N VAL A 286 1.19 31.91 -34.27
CA VAL A 286 1.43 30.97 -33.15
C VAL A 286 0.08 30.36 -32.75
N SER A 287 -0.01 29.03 -32.75
CA SER A 287 -1.26 28.36 -32.38
C SER A 287 -1.55 28.56 -30.89
N LYS A 288 -2.84 28.57 -30.51
CA LYS A 288 -3.25 28.64 -29.10
C LYS A 288 -2.57 27.56 -28.26
N ASP A 289 -2.48 26.33 -28.78
CA ASP A 289 -1.84 25.21 -28.09
C ASP A 289 -0.35 25.44 -27.85
N GLU A 290 0.35 26.06 -28.82
CA GLU A 290 1.76 26.41 -28.68
C GLU A 290 1.95 27.56 -27.68
N ALA A 291 1.12 28.60 -27.73
CA ALA A 291 1.17 29.71 -26.78
C ALA A 291 0.91 29.24 -25.34
N VAL A 292 -0.15 28.46 -25.11
CA VAL A 292 -0.47 27.87 -23.81
C VAL A 292 0.69 26.98 -23.32
N ALA A 293 1.28 26.17 -24.19
CA ALA A 293 2.43 25.33 -23.85
C ALA A 293 3.66 26.15 -23.41
N GLN A 294 3.94 27.26 -24.08
CA GLN A 294 5.03 28.17 -23.69
C GLN A 294 4.74 28.85 -22.34
N ILE A 295 3.51 29.31 -22.10
CA ILE A 295 3.12 29.96 -20.84
C ILE A 295 3.29 28.98 -19.66
N ILE A 296 2.78 27.74 -19.78
CA ILE A 296 2.94 26.71 -18.75
C ILE A 296 4.43 26.44 -18.47
N GLY A 297 5.24 26.29 -19.52
CA GLY A 297 6.68 26.04 -19.38
C GLY A 297 7.44 27.18 -18.70
N LEU A 298 7.09 28.43 -19.01
CA LEU A 298 7.72 29.62 -18.41
C LEU A 298 7.29 29.83 -16.95
N LEU A 299 6.01 29.64 -16.62
CA LEU A 299 5.52 29.70 -15.24
C LEU A 299 6.24 28.67 -14.36
N PHE A 300 6.36 27.43 -14.83
CA PHE A 300 7.06 26.37 -14.11
C PHE A 300 8.55 26.67 -13.94
N ALA A 301 9.26 26.92 -15.06
CA ALA A 301 10.71 27.11 -15.05
C ALA A 301 11.15 28.37 -14.30
N GLY A 302 10.34 29.45 -14.36
CA GLY A 302 10.64 30.75 -13.76
C GLY A 302 10.32 30.85 -12.28
N SER A 303 9.33 30.11 -11.77
CA SER A 303 8.91 30.23 -10.37
C SER A 303 9.66 29.30 -9.42
N GLU A 304 9.72 28.00 -9.73
CA GLU A 304 10.24 27.01 -8.80
C GLU A 304 11.76 27.10 -8.63
N THR A 305 12.50 27.37 -9.71
CA THR A 305 13.96 27.33 -9.69
C THR A 305 14.55 28.40 -8.80
N VAL A 306 14.14 29.66 -8.99
CA VAL A 306 14.65 30.82 -8.25
C VAL A 306 14.21 30.78 -6.79
N ALA A 307 12.97 30.36 -6.50
CA ALA A 307 12.45 30.22 -5.14
C ALA A 307 13.30 29.26 -4.28
N ASN A 308 13.69 28.12 -4.84
CA ASN A 308 14.56 27.16 -4.14
C ASN A 308 15.93 27.76 -3.82
N VAL A 309 16.53 28.50 -4.77
CA VAL A 309 17.84 29.15 -4.57
C VAL A 309 17.74 30.27 -3.53
N MET A 310 16.65 31.04 -3.49
CA MET A 310 16.41 32.04 -2.45
C MET A 310 16.29 31.39 -1.06
N GLY A 311 15.55 30.29 -0.95
CA GLY A 311 15.45 29.52 0.30
C GLY A 311 16.83 29.05 0.79
N GLU A 312 17.68 28.57 -0.10
CA GLU A 312 19.05 28.17 0.24
C GLU A 312 19.98 29.34 0.59
N LEU A 313 19.79 30.52 -0.02
CA LEU A 313 20.51 31.73 0.39
C LEU A 313 20.23 32.03 1.86
N PHE A 314 18.96 32.13 2.24
CA PHE A 314 18.58 32.47 3.62
C PHE A 314 19.06 31.43 4.62
N TYR A 315 19.04 30.15 4.23
CA TYR A 315 19.61 29.08 5.04
C TYR A 315 21.12 29.24 5.26
N GLU A 316 21.90 29.57 4.22
CA GLU A 316 23.34 29.81 4.37
C GLU A 316 23.64 31.06 5.20
N LEU A 317 22.90 32.15 4.98
CA LEU A 317 23.07 33.38 5.75
C LEU A 317 22.73 33.18 7.23
N ALA A 318 21.72 32.36 7.54
CA ALA A 318 21.36 32.00 8.91
C ALA A 318 22.46 31.21 9.64
N ARG A 319 23.26 30.43 8.90
CA ARG A 319 24.40 29.65 9.42
C ARG A 319 25.70 30.44 9.45
N GLN A 320 25.75 31.58 8.75
CA GLN A 320 26.96 32.39 8.60
C GLN A 320 26.68 33.86 8.93
N PRO A 321 26.48 34.19 10.23
CA PRO A 321 26.15 35.55 10.67
C PRO A 321 27.15 36.60 10.16
N THR A 322 28.45 36.28 10.14
CA THR A 322 29.49 37.20 9.63
C THR A 322 29.28 37.60 8.17
N ILE A 323 28.81 36.69 7.31
CA ILE A 323 28.52 37.02 5.91
C ILE A 323 27.25 37.86 5.83
N GLN A 324 26.22 37.49 6.61
CA GLN A 324 24.95 38.21 6.70
C GLN A 324 25.17 39.66 7.15
N ASP A 325 25.98 39.88 8.18
CA ASP A 325 26.27 41.20 8.75
C ASP A 325 27.07 42.09 7.79
N LYS A 326 28.03 41.52 7.06
CA LYS A 326 28.77 42.25 6.02
C LYS A 326 27.84 42.69 4.89
N LEU A 327 26.96 41.80 4.44
CA LEU A 327 25.99 42.12 3.39
C LEU A 327 24.97 43.16 3.86
N ARG A 328 24.46 43.03 5.09
CA ARG A 328 23.60 44.03 5.71
C ARG A 328 24.30 45.38 5.81
N SER A 329 25.55 45.39 6.26
CA SER A 329 26.34 46.62 6.41
C SER A 329 26.52 47.34 5.07
N GLU A 330 26.80 46.62 3.98
CA GLU A 330 26.90 47.22 2.65
C GLU A 330 25.58 47.87 2.21
N LEU A 331 24.46 47.17 2.37
CA LEU A 331 23.14 47.65 1.95
C LEU A 331 22.67 48.87 2.77
N VAL A 332 22.86 48.83 4.09
CA VAL A 332 22.49 49.93 4.99
C VAL A 332 23.38 51.15 4.76
N GLU A 333 24.69 50.95 4.55
CA GLU A 333 25.62 52.04 4.25
C GLU A 333 25.33 52.67 2.89
N TYR A 334 24.93 51.88 1.89
CA TYR A 334 24.46 52.38 0.61
C TYR A 334 23.26 53.33 0.78
N GLU A 335 22.23 52.88 1.50
CA GLU A 335 21.03 53.68 1.76
C GLU A 335 21.36 54.96 2.55
N ARG A 336 22.25 54.86 3.54
CA ARG A 336 22.72 56.02 4.33
C ARG A 336 23.46 57.05 3.48
N THR A 337 24.24 56.61 2.49
CA THR A 337 25.08 57.48 1.65
C THR A 337 24.30 58.11 0.49
N HIS A 338 23.33 57.41 -0.08
CA HIS A 338 22.56 57.86 -1.25
C HIS A 338 21.17 58.42 -0.90
N GLY A 339 20.67 58.18 0.32
CA GLY A 339 19.38 58.69 0.80
C GLY A 339 18.17 57.91 0.29
N HIS A 340 18.37 56.76 -0.36
CA HIS A 340 17.34 55.83 -0.81
C HIS A 340 17.88 54.40 -0.85
N PRO A 341 17.03 53.36 -0.73
CA PRO A 341 17.46 51.97 -0.93
C PRO A 341 17.90 51.74 -2.39
N PRO A 342 18.75 50.72 -2.67
CA PRO A 342 19.22 50.42 -4.02
C PRO A 342 18.07 50.14 -4.99
N ASP A 343 18.08 50.77 -6.15
CA ASP A 343 17.13 50.48 -7.22
C ASP A 343 17.64 49.35 -8.15
N ILE A 344 16.88 49.02 -9.19
CA ILE A 344 17.28 47.95 -10.13
C ILE A 344 18.57 48.26 -10.89
N ASP A 345 18.85 49.52 -11.19
CA ASP A 345 20.08 49.92 -11.87
C ASP A 345 21.27 49.73 -10.94
N ASP A 346 21.13 50.08 -9.67
CA ASP A 346 22.15 49.89 -8.64
C ASP A 346 22.45 48.39 -8.41
N LEU A 347 21.40 47.57 -8.31
CA LEU A 347 21.51 46.12 -8.10
C LEU A 347 22.14 45.38 -9.30
N THR A 348 21.98 45.91 -10.51
CA THR A 348 22.50 45.28 -11.74
C THR A 348 23.81 45.91 -12.24
N ARG A 349 24.25 47.03 -11.65
CA ARG A 349 25.52 47.69 -11.97
C ARG A 349 26.71 46.81 -11.60
N THR A 350 27.76 46.86 -12.42
CA THR A 350 29.04 46.20 -12.17
C THR A 350 30.15 47.25 -12.05
N GLY A 351 31.14 47.04 -11.18
CA GLY A 351 32.26 47.97 -10.97
C GLY A 351 31.97 49.09 -9.96
N ASP A 352 32.61 50.24 -10.13
CA ASP A 352 32.54 51.38 -9.21
C ASP A 352 31.12 51.96 -9.15
N GLY A 353 30.55 52.06 -7.94
CA GLY A 353 29.19 52.54 -7.70
C GLY A 353 28.10 51.47 -7.74
N GLY A 354 28.45 50.18 -7.80
CA GLY A 354 27.54 49.05 -7.54
C GLY A 354 27.66 48.50 -6.11
N LEU A 355 27.06 47.34 -5.85
CA LEU A 355 27.09 46.63 -4.56
C LEU A 355 28.00 45.37 -4.67
N PRO A 356 29.32 45.51 -4.47
CA PRO A 356 30.28 44.43 -4.73
C PRO A 356 30.07 43.19 -3.84
N TYR A 357 29.70 43.36 -2.58
CA TYR A 357 29.50 42.24 -1.66
C TYR A 357 28.18 41.51 -1.93
N LEU A 358 27.10 42.22 -2.27
CA LEU A 358 25.87 41.61 -2.78
C LEU A 358 26.12 40.79 -4.05
N GLU A 359 26.91 41.32 -4.99
CA GLU A 359 27.31 40.59 -6.19
C GLU A 359 28.11 39.33 -5.82
N ALA A 360 29.07 39.45 -4.90
CA ALA A 360 29.87 38.33 -4.42
C ALA A 360 29.01 37.22 -3.76
N VAL A 361 28.06 37.60 -2.91
CA VAL A 361 27.11 36.67 -2.28
C VAL A 361 26.20 36.03 -3.32
N THR A 362 25.70 36.81 -4.28
CA THR A 362 24.85 36.29 -5.37
C THR A 362 25.60 35.24 -6.18
N ARG A 363 26.85 35.53 -6.59
CA ARG A 363 27.67 34.59 -7.37
C ARG A 363 28.04 33.34 -6.57
N GLU A 364 28.33 33.49 -5.28
CA GLU A 364 28.66 32.34 -4.43
C GLU A 364 27.43 31.44 -4.18
N THR A 365 26.25 32.02 -4.01
CA THR A 365 25.00 31.26 -3.96
C THR A 365 24.73 30.53 -5.26
N MET A 366 24.85 31.20 -6.41
CA MET A 366 24.64 30.55 -7.70
C MET A 366 25.65 29.43 -7.95
N ARG A 367 26.89 29.55 -7.44
CA ARG A 367 27.92 28.52 -7.52
C ARG A 367 27.59 27.31 -6.64
N CYS A 368 27.50 27.50 -5.32
CA CYS A 368 27.35 26.44 -4.33
C CYS A 368 25.95 25.82 -4.31
N LYS A 369 24.93 26.62 -4.58
CA LYS A 369 23.51 26.28 -4.44
C LYS A 369 22.82 26.23 -5.79
N ALA A 370 23.52 25.73 -6.80
CA ALA A 370 22.93 25.50 -8.11
C ALA A 370 21.69 24.61 -7.96
N VAL A 371 20.57 25.07 -8.53
CA VAL A 371 19.29 24.37 -8.37
C VAL A 371 19.24 23.06 -9.15
N LEU A 372 19.96 22.97 -10.27
CA LEU A 372 20.06 21.77 -11.10
C LEU A 372 21.26 20.92 -10.70
N MET A 373 21.06 19.61 -10.64
CA MET A 373 22.14 18.66 -10.32
C MET A 373 23.09 18.49 -11.49
N ASP A 374 22.54 18.28 -12.69
CA ASP A 374 23.31 18.04 -13.89
C ASP A 374 22.61 18.54 -15.17
N ILE A 375 23.37 18.64 -16.26
CA ILE A 375 22.84 18.87 -17.62
C ILE A 375 23.05 17.61 -18.44
N SER A 376 21.96 17.04 -18.94
CA SER A 376 21.98 15.85 -19.79
C SER A 376 21.98 16.17 -21.28
N ARG A 377 22.80 15.45 -22.05
CA ARG A 377 22.86 15.48 -23.52
C ARG A 377 22.96 14.07 -24.09
N CYS A 378 22.60 13.89 -25.35
CA CYS A 378 22.77 12.67 -26.12
C CYS A 378 23.37 13.03 -27.48
N THR A 379 24.38 12.28 -27.89
CA THR A 379 25.17 12.54 -29.09
C THR A 379 24.45 11.99 -30.33
N ILE A 380 24.35 12.74 -31.42
CA ILE A 380 23.61 12.34 -32.63
C ILE A 380 24.49 11.51 -33.56
N ASP A 381 25.72 11.97 -33.79
CA ASP A 381 26.75 11.39 -34.64
C ASP A 381 28.03 11.09 -33.82
N ASP A 382 28.87 10.17 -34.30
CA ASP A 382 30.17 9.87 -33.69
C ASP A 382 30.99 11.14 -33.50
N ASP A 383 31.64 11.29 -32.33
CA ASP A 383 32.40 12.49 -31.97
C ASP A 383 33.67 12.15 -31.17
N VAL A 384 34.58 13.10 -31.05
CA VAL A 384 35.75 13.02 -30.17
C VAL A 384 35.73 14.22 -29.23
N ILE A 385 35.43 13.97 -27.95
CA ILE A 385 35.39 15.03 -26.92
C ILE A 385 36.83 15.34 -26.50
N PRO A 386 37.30 16.59 -26.64
CA PRO A 386 38.60 17.01 -26.14
C PRO A 386 38.54 17.26 -24.63
N LEU A 387 39.51 16.73 -23.88
CA LEU A 387 39.62 16.88 -22.43
C LEU A 387 40.85 17.74 -22.07
N SER A 388 40.71 18.59 -21.04
CA SER A 388 41.84 19.30 -20.42
C SER A 388 42.49 18.49 -19.30
N ILE A 389 41.73 17.62 -18.64
CA ILE A 389 42.13 16.72 -17.57
C ILE A 389 42.16 15.30 -18.14
N PRO A 390 43.32 14.62 -18.14
CA PRO A 390 43.40 13.24 -18.60
C PRO A 390 42.50 12.30 -17.80
N ILE A 391 41.94 11.27 -18.44
CA ILE A 391 41.13 10.25 -17.76
C ILE A 391 41.99 9.55 -16.71
N ALA A 392 41.45 9.38 -15.49
CA ALA A 392 42.18 8.81 -14.37
C ALA A 392 42.79 7.44 -14.70
N GLY A 393 44.08 7.27 -14.38
CA GLY A 393 44.82 6.06 -14.71
C GLY A 393 45.29 5.95 -16.16
N SER A 394 45.12 7.01 -16.97
CA SER A 394 45.54 7.05 -18.37
C SER A 394 46.14 8.42 -18.76
N ASN A 395 46.72 8.52 -19.95
CA ASN A 395 47.17 9.78 -20.57
C ASN A 395 46.21 10.24 -21.69
N ILE A 396 44.97 9.75 -21.71
CA ILE A 396 44.01 10.02 -22.77
C ILE A 396 43.37 11.39 -22.53
N THR A 397 43.51 12.29 -23.51
CA THR A 397 42.91 13.64 -23.53
C THR A 397 41.92 13.85 -24.67
N GLU A 398 41.67 12.80 -25.47
CA GLU A 398 40.70 12.79 -26.56
C GLU A 398 39.82 11.57 -26.38
N LEU A 399 38.53 11.79 -26.13
CA LEU A 399 37.58 10.74 -25.81
C LEU A 399 36.65 10.46 -27.00
N PRO A 400 36.89 9.39 -27.78
CA PRO A 400 35.98 9.00 -28.85
C PRO A 400 34.68 8.45 -28.26
N ILE A 401 33.55 8.98 -28.72
CA ILE A 401 32.21 8.53 -28.36
C ILE A 401 31.40 8.18 -29.61
N LYS A 402 30.41 7.32 -29.44
CA LYS A 402 29.52 6.89 -30.53
C LYS A 402 28.20 7.63 -30.52
N ALA A 403 27.57 7.73 -31.69
CA ALA A 403 26.18 8.13 -31.82
C ALA A 403 25.29 7.38 -30.80
N GLY A 404 24.40 8.11 -30.13
CA GLY A 404 23.52 7.61 -29.06
C GLY A 404 24.13 7.61 -27.65
N THR A 405 25.37 8.10 -27.46
CA THR A 405 25.98 8.18 -26.13
C THR A 405 25.33 9.29 -25.30
N ASN A 406 24.78 8.94 -24.13
CA ASN A 406 24.28 9.89 -23.14
C ASN A 406 25.44 10.49 -22.33
N VAL A 407 25.41 11.79 -22.14
CA VAL A 407 26.39 12.60 -21.41
C VAL A 407 25.67 13.34 -20.29
N SER A 408 26.10 13.18 -19.04
CA SER A 408 25.65 13.93 -17.88
C SER A 408 26.78 14.84 -17.40
N ILE A 409 26.49 16.12 -17.24
CA ILE A 409 27.44 17.15 -16.79
C ILE A 409 27.02 17.60 -15.38
N PRO A 410 27.66 17.10 -14.31
CA PRO A 410 27.30 17.47 -12.95
C PRO A 410 27.64 18.93 -12.67
N ILE A 411 26.65 19.72 -12.22
CA ILE A 411 26.78 21.14 -11.91
C ILE A 411 27.02 21.35 -10.42
N ARG A 412 25.97 21.15 -9.60
CA ARG A 412 25.93 21.53 -8.18
C ARG A 412 27.01 20.83 -7.37
N ASP A 413 27.09 19.52 -7.52
CA ASP A 413 28.04 18.65 -6.82
C ASP A 413 29.22 18.25 -7.73
N GLY A 414 29.43 19.01 -8.80
CA GLY A 414 30.42 18.77 -9.83
C GLY A 414 31.22 20.02 -10.14
N VAL A 415 31.13 20.50 -11.38
CA VAL A 415 31.99 21.57 -11.92
C VAL A 415 31.98 22.84 -11.06
N ASN A 416 30.85 23.21 -10.46
CA ASN A 416 30.75 24.44 -9.66
C ASN A 416 31.47 24.34 -8.30
N VAL A 417 31.71 23.14 -7.78
CA VAL A 417 32.31 22.91 -6.45
C VAL A 417 33.52 21.98 -6.50
N ASP A 418 34.04 21.72 -7.70
CA ASP A 418 35.19 20.85 -7.90
C ASP A 418 36.47 21.49 -7.34
N PRO A 419 37.16 20.89 -6.36
CA PRO A 419 38.42 21.40 -5.83
C PRO A 419 39.56 21.50 -6.85
N THR A 420 39.53 20.75 -7.95
CA THR A 420 40.51 20.87 -9.03
C THR A 420 40.31 22.14 -9.86
N ILE A 421 39.09 22.67 -9.87
CA ILE A 421 38.71 23.90 -10.57
C ILE A 421 38.78 25.09 -9.60
N TRP A 422 38.13 24.96 -8.44
CA TRP A 422 37.88 26.05 -7.48
C TRP A 422 38.86 26.11 -6.30
N GLY A 423 39.75 25.13 -6.16
CA GLY A 423 40.71 25.05 -5.05
C GLY A 423 40.22 24.24 -3.84
N PRO A 424 41.08 24.05 -2.82
CA PRO A 424 40.79 23.14 -1.69
C PRO A 424 39.54 23.53 -0.87
N ASP A 425 39.18 24.81 -0.88
CA ASP A 425 38.03 25.39 -0.19
C ASP A 425 36.77 25.45 -1.07
N ALA A 426 36.71 24.75 -2.20
CA ALA A 426 35.58 24.76 -3.13
C ALA A 426 34.22 24.43 -2.49
N HIS A 427 34.23 23.65 -1.41
CA HIS A 427 33.05 23.25 -0.63
C HIS A 427 32.60 24.32 0.38
N VAL A 428 33.43 25.33 0.64
CA VAL A 428 33.14 26.42 1.58
C VAL A 428 32.41 27.53 0.84
N PHE A 429 31.26 27.93 1.37
CA PHE A 429 30.53 29.11 0.91
C PHE A 429 31.29 30.37 1.36
N ARG A 430 32.06 30.97 0.45
CA ARG A 430 32.94 32.11 0.72
C ARG A 430 32.78 33.20 -0.36
N PRO A 431 31.89 34.18 -0.16
CA PRO A 431 31.70 35.30 -1.09
C PRO A 431 32.99 36.08 -1.39
N GLU A 432 33.89 36.20 -0.42
CA GLU A 432 35.13 36.97 -0.57
C GLU A 432 36.00 36.52 -1.74
N ARG A 433 35.87 35.26 -2.20
CA ARG A 433 36.60 34.74 -3.37
C ARG A 433 36.37 35.55 -4.65
N TRP A 434 35.25 36.24 -4.74
CA TRP A 434 34.89 37.05 -5.90
C TRP A 434 35.45 38.48 -5.83
N LEU A 435 36.02 38.87 -4.68
CA LEU A 435 36.53 40.22 -4.39
C LEU A 435 38.06 40.26 -4.25
N GLU A 436 38.73 39.11 -4.20
CA GLU A 436 40.17 39.01 -4.08
C GLU A 436 40.90 39.68 -5.27
N GLY A 437 41.84 40.59 -4.97
CA GLY A 437 42.54 41.40 -5.99
C GLY A 437 43.42 40.62 -6.98
N GLY A 438 43.69 39.34 -6.73
CA GLY A 438 44.37 38.43 -7.66
C GLY A 438 43.47 37.88 -8.78
N GLY A 439 42.15 38.09 -8.69
CA GLY A 439 41.16 37.50 -9.57
C GLY A 439 40.98 35.99 -9.38
N LEU A 440 40.02 35.40 -10.10
CA LEU A 440 39.75 33.95 -10.03
C LEU A 440 40.93 33.13 -10.57
N LEU A 441 41.11 31.93 -10.01
CA LEU A 441 42.10 30.94 -10.45
C LEU A 441 41.99 30.67 -11.96
N GLU A 442 43.11 30.39 -12.61
CA GLU A 442 43.14 30.10 -14.06
C GLU A 442 42.28 28.88 -14.42
N SER A 443 42.25 27.88 -13.53
CA SER A 443 41.38 26.70 -13.66
C SER A 443 39.90 27.06 -13.67
N VAL A 444 39.45 28.05 -12.89
CA VAL A 444 38.06 28.56 -12.93
C VAL A 444 37.76 29.23 -14.27
N ARG A 445 38.72 30.00 -14.80
CA ARG A 445 38.57 30.71 -16.09
C ARG A 445 38.46 29.78 -17.30
N SER A 446 38.89 28.52 -17.15
CA SER A 446 38.69 27.48 -18.16
C SER A 446 37.22 27.05 -18.31
N VAL A 447 36.36 27.38 -17.33
CA VAL A 447 34.91 27.22 -17.45
C VAL A 447 34.35 28.42 -18.21
N HIS A 448 34.26 28.30 -19.54
CA HIS A 448 33.84 29.39 -20.43
C HIS A 448 32.35 29.79 -20.35
N ALA A 449 31.58 29.16 -19.45
CA ALA A 449 30.19 29.51 -19.20
C ALA A 449 30.06 30.90 -18.54
N PHE A 450 28.87 31.49 -18.63
CA PHE A 450 28.60 32.81 -18.07
C PHE A 450 28.93 32.87 -16.56
N GLY A 451 29.80 33.80 -16.16
CA GLY A 451 30.22 33.95 -14.76
C GLY A 451 31.18 32.86 -14.25
N ASN A 452 31.67 31.99 -15.14
CA ASN A 452 32.48 30.79 -14.87
C ASN A 452 31.75 29.70 -14.07
N ILE A 453 30.41 29.66 -14.13
CA ILE A 453 29.57 28.65 -13.46
C ILE A 453 28.52 28.10 -14.43
N LEU A 454 28.09 26.85 -14.23
CA LEU A 454 27.14 26.16 -15.12
C LEU A 454 25.69 26.22 -14.63
N THR A 455 25.39 27.00 -13.59
CA THR A 455 24.07 27.07 -12.94
C THR A 455 22.94 27.43 -13.90
N PHE A 456 23.23 28.25 -14.91
CA PHE A 456 22.28 28.63 -15.95
C PHE A 456 22.51 27.88 -17.28
N GLY A 457 23.42 26.91 -17.31
CA GLY A 457 23.90 26.24 -18.53
C GLY A 457 24.84 27.12 -19.37
N ASP A 458 25.16 26.63 -20.56
CA ASP A 458 26.03 27.30 -21.53
C ASP A 458 25.53 27.12 -22.98
N GLY A 459 26.10 27.90 -23.91
CA GLY A 459 25.83 27.84 -25.34
C GLY A 459 24.44 28.34 -25.76
N PRO A 460 23.96 27.99 -26.96
CA PRO A 460 22.67 28.46 -27.49
C PRO A 460 21.44 28.07 -26.65
N LYS A 461 21.58 27.08 -25.77
CA LYS A 461 20.52 26.57 -24.87
C LYS A 461 20.65 27.09 -23.43
N ILE A 462 21.51 28.08 -23.18
CA ILE A 462 21.63 28.76 -21.88
C ILE A 462 20.27 29.28 -21.39
N CYS A 463 20.06 29.34 -20.07
CA CYS A 463 18.80 29.78 -19.47
C CYS A 463 18.33 31.12 -20.05
N LEU A 464 17.12 31.13 -20.61
CA LEU A 464 16.50 32.30 -21.20
C LEU A 464 16.22 33.38 -20.14
N GLY A 465 15.76 32.96 -18.95
CA GLY A 465 15.39 33.84 -17.84
C GLY A 465 16.53 34.22 -16.90
N ARG A 466 17.81 34.05 -17.28
CA ARG A 466 18.95 34.29 -16.35
C ARG A 466 18.94 35.70 -15.74
N ASN A 467 18.80 36.73 -16.58
CA ASN A 467 18.82 38.12 -16.11
C ASN A 467 17.63 38.43 -15.21
N PHE A 468 16.46 37.83 -15.52
CA PHE A 468 15.26 37.93 -14.72
C PHE A 468 15.47 37.32 -13.33
N ALA A 469 15.95 36.08 -13.27
CA ALA A 469 16.19 35.38 -12.01
C ALA A 469 17.25 36.08 -11.14
N LEU A 470 18.32 36.62 -11.73
CA LEU A 470 19.34 37.37 -10.99
C LEU A 470 18.80 38.71 -10.45
N ALA A 471 17.98 39.42 -11.23
CA ALA A 471 17.33 40.64 -10.78
C ALA A 471 16.35 40.36 -9.63
N GLU A 472 15.47 39.37 -9.80
CA GLU A 472 14.50 38.94 -8.79
C GLU A 472 15.21 38.55 -7.49
N PHE A 473 16.25 37.71 -7.57
CA PHE A 473 17.06 37.28 -6.43
C PHE A 473 17.70 38.45 -5.67
N LYS A 474 18.31 39.40 -6.39
CA LYS A 474 18.96 40.56 -5.78
C LYS A 474 17.97 41.52 -5.15
N VAL A 475 16.81 41.74 -5.77
CA VAL A 475 15.74 42.58 -5.20
C VAL A 475 15.28 42.02 -3.86
N VAL A 476 14.97 40.72 -3.82
CA VAL A 476 14.55 40.02 -2.58
C VAL A 476 15.63 40.09 -1.51
N ALA A 477 16.89 39.79 -1.87
CA ALA A 477 18.02 39.87 -0.94
C ALA A 477 18.20 41.30 -0.39
N SER A 478 18.19 42.30 -1.27
CA SER A 478 18.39 43.71 -0.89
C SER A 478 17.25 44.29 -0.04
N THR A 479 16.03 43.76 -0.16
CA THR A 479 14.86 44.22 0.59
C THR A 479 14.74 43.56 1.97
N LEU A 480 15.06 42.26 2.06
CA LEU A 480 14.83 41.48 3.29
C LEU A 480 16.02 41.53 4.26
N ILE A 481 17.27 41.53 3.78
CA ILE A 481 18.47 41.49 4.63
C ILE A 481 18.64 42.73 5.53
N PRO A 482 18.31 43.96 5.08
CA PRO A 482 18.31 45.12 5.97
C PRO A 482 17.23 45.07 7.06
N LYS A 483 16.13 44.35 6.82
CA LYS A 483 14.95 44.31 7.70
C LYS A 483 15.00 43.17 8.72
N PHE A 484 15.51 42.01 8.34
CA PHE A 484 15.47 40.80 9.16
C PHE A 484 16.85 40.27 9.51
N GLU A 485 16.95 39.67 10.69
CA GLU A 485 18.08 38.83 11.10
C GLU A 485 17.67 37.35 10.97
N PHE A 486 18.35 36.62 10.09
CA PHE A 486 18.12 35.19 9.91
C PHE A 486 18.99 34.40 10.89
N LYS A 487 18.37 33.51 11.69
CA LYS A 487 19.05 32.63 12.64
C LYS A 487 18.72 31.18 12.37
N SER A 488 19.70 30.29 12.53
CA SER A 488 19.46 28.86 12.55
C SER A 488 18.88 28.45 13.91
N ASP A 489 17.82 27.64 13.88
CA ASP A 489 17.21 27.00 15.05
C ASP A 489 17.97 25.72 15.48
N GLY A 490 19.07 25.39 14.81
CA GLY A 490 19.84 24.15 15.02
C GLY A 490 19.31 22.93 14.24
N SER A 491 18.22 23.08 13.49
CA SER A 491 17.65 22.00 12.68
C SER A 491 18.49 21.74 11.42
N GLU A 492 18.93 20.49 11.23
CA GLU A 492 19.52 20.07 9.96
C GLU A 492 18.43 19.88 8.91
N ILE A 493 18.45 20.73 7.87
CA ILE A 493 17.56 20.62 6.72
C ILE A 493 18.20 19.65 5.73
N ASP A 494 17.57 18.48 5.56
CA ASP A 494 17.94 17.52 4.51
C ASP A 494 17.46 18.04 3.14
N PHE A 495 18.24 17.81 2.08
CA PHE A 495 17.88 18.20 0.71
C PHE A 495 17.74 16.94 -0.13
N TYR A 496 16.62 16.76 -0.82
CA TYR A 496 16.28 15.51 -1.51
C TYR A 496 15.98 15.64 -3.00
N HIS A 497 16.01 14.49 -3.69
CA HIS A 497 15.54 14.29 -5.06
C HIS A 497 14.13 13.68 -5.04
N LEU A 498 13.11 14.40 -5.51
CA LEU A 498 11.86 13.77 -5.91
C LEU A 498 11.41 14.35 -7.26
N GLY A 499 11.00 13.47 -8.17
CA GLY A 499 10.24 13.83 -9.37
C GLY A 499 10.95 14.64 -10.47
N GLY A 500 12.14 15.21 -10.23
CA GLY A 500 12.84 16.06 -11.21
C GLY A 500 14.31 16.32 -10.89
N ASN A 501 14.93 17.19 -11.69
CA ASN A 501 16.37 17.57 -11.63
C ASN A 501 16.65 18.77 -10.70
N THR A 502 15.65 19.27 -9.95
CA THR A 502 15.79 20.41 -9.03
C THR A 502 16.01 19.97 -7.58
N VAL A 503 16.88 20.67 -6.84
CA VAL A 503 17.16 20.43 -5.41
C VAL A 503 16.22 21.24 -4.51
N LYS A 504 15.75 20.62 -3.42
CA LYS A 504 14.72 21.20 -2.53
C LYS A 504 14.97 20.90 -1.05
N PRO A 505 14.60 21.82 -0.14
CA PRO A 505 14.64 21.57 1.29
C PRO A 505 13.52 20.62 1.72
N LYS A 506 13.87 19.64 2.56
CA LYS A 506 12.92 18.83 3.33
C LYS A 506 12.49 19.66 4.54
N SER A 507 11.22 20.06 4.57
CA SER A 507 10.66 20.78 5.72
C SER A 507 10.82 19.92 7.00
N PRO A 508 11.58 20.38 8.01
CA PRO A 508 11.68 19.72 9.33
C PRO A 508 10.45 19.97 10.21
N GLU A 509 9.74 21.09 9.98
CA GLU A 509 8.71 21.60 10.90
C GLU A 509 7.55 20.64 11.18
N PHE A 510 7.12 19.86 10.19
CA PHE A 510 6.07 18.88 10.42
C PHE A 510 6.58 17.71 11.27
N ALA A 511 7.84 17.29 11.07
CA ALA A 511 8.48 16.28 11.91
C ALA A 511 8.70 16.80 13.33
N ASP A 512 9.05 18.07 13.52
CA ASP A 512 9.19 18.67 14.84
C ASP A 512 7.84 18.81 15.55
N ARG A 513 6.77 19.13 14.82
CA ARG A 513 5.40 19.09 15.34
C ARG A 513 5.01 17.67 15.76
N VAL A 514 5.28 16.67 14.93
CA VAL A 514 5.01 15.27 15.29
C VAL A 514 5.81 14.85 16.53
N ARG A 515 7.09 15.25 16.66
CA ARG A 515 7.90 15.01 17.88
C ARG A 515 7.34 15.71 19.11
N ALA A 516 6.88 16.96 18.98
CA ALA A 516 6.30 17.70 20.10
C ALA A 516 5.00 17.06 20.60
N VAL A 517 4.09 16.69 19.68
CA VAL A 517 2.85 16.00 20.05
C VAL A 517 3.16 14.61 20.63
N PHE A 518 4.12 13.89 20.07
CA PHE A 518 4.55 12.59 20.60
C PHE A 518 5.02 12.69 22.05
N ARG A 519 5.87 13.67 22.37
CA ARG A 519 6.34 13.92 23.74
C ARG A 519 5.21 14.30 24.69
N GLN A 520 4.28 15.14 24.24
CA GLN A 520 3.13 15.51 25.06
C GLN A 520 2.25 14.30 25.39
N VAL A 521 1.97 13.45 24.40
CA VAL A 521 1.18 12.23 24.59
C VAL A 521 1.91 11.25 25.52
N TRP A 522 3.24 11.15 25.39
CA TRP A 522 4.09 10.37 26.27
C TRP A 522 3.95 10.80 27.73
N ASP A 523 4.11 12.09 28.01
CA ASP A 523 4.00 12.64 29.36
C ASP A 523 2.58 12.47 29.93
N ASP A 524 1.54 12.71 29.12
CA ASP A 524 0.14 12.52 29.51
C ASP A 524 -0.16 11.05 29.86
N PHE A 525 0.43 10.10 29.12
CA PHE A 525 0.19 8.67 29.31
C PHE A 525 0.79 8.18 30.63
N TYR A 526 2.08 8.45 30.88
CA TYR A 526 2.75 7.99 32.10
C TYR A 526 2.27 8.72 33.36
N ALA A 527 1.85 9.99 33.26
CA ALA A 527 1.20 10.69 34.37
C ALA A 527 -0.14 10.05 34.78
N TRP A 528 -0.87 9.47 33.82
CA TRP A 528 -2.09 8.72 34.12
C TRP A 528 -1.79 7.31 34.61
N GLU A 529 -0.86 6.59 33.99
CA GLU A 529 -0.54 5.19 34.33
C GLU A 529 -0.12 5.04 35.79
N GLU A 530 0.75 5.93 36.27
CA GLU A 530 1.21 5.94 37.67
C GLU A 530 0.01 6.12 38.62
N ARG A 531 -0.85 7.10 38.32
CA ARG A 531 -2.05 7.39 39.10
C ARG A 531 -3.06 6.22 39.06
N TYR A 532 -3.31 5.64 37.89
CA TYR A 532 -4.22 4.51 37.73
C TYR A 532 -3.72 3.27 38.48
N SER A 533 -2.42 2.99 38.39
CA SER A 533 -1.78 1.90 39.11
C SER A 533 -1.88 2.11 40.61
N GLN A 534 -1.64 3.33 41.08
CA GLN A 534 -1.77 3.67 42.50
C GLN A 534 -3.22 3.58 42.98
N GLU A 535 -4.19 4.12 42.25
CA GLU A 535 -5.62 4.03 42.58
C GLU A 535 -6.13 2.58 42.55
N THR A 536 -5.62 1.75 41.63
CA THR A 536 -5.96 0.32 41.52
C THR A 536 -5.36 -0.47 42.67
N LEU A 537 -4.08 -0.24 43.01
CA LEU A 537 -3.43 -0.85 44.18
C LEU A 537 -4.12 -0.41 45.48
N ASP A 538 -4.44 0.87 45.63
CA ASP A 538 -5.21 1.39 46.76
C ASP A 538 -6.63 0.79 46.80
N GLY A 539 -7.22 0.51 45.63
CA GLY A 539 -8.49 -0.19 45.49
C GLY A 539 -8.44 -1.65 45.95
N LEU A 540 -7.38 -2.37 45.57
CA LEU A 540 -7.11 -3.75 45.98
C LEU A 540 -6.70 -3.85 47.47
N MET A 541 -6.06 -2.80 48.00
CA MET A 541 -5.66 -2.72 49.41
C MET A 541 -6.75 -2.16 50.33
N LYS A 542 -7.85 -1.61 49.79
CA LYS A 542 -9.01 -1.29 50.60
C LYS A 542 -9.59 -2.60 51.15
N PRO A 543 -9.73 -2.74 52.49
CA PRO A 543 -10.42 -3.90 53.03
C PRO A 543 -11.80 -3.95 52.41
N VAL A 544 -12.16 -5.10 51.83
CA VAL A 544 -13.50 -5.36 51.31
C VAL A 544 -14.47 -4.96 52.41
N LYS A 545 -15.18 -3.83 52.23
CA LYS A 545 -16.29 -3.52 53.12
C LYS A 545 -17.26 -4.68 52.94
N PRO A 546 -17.71 -5.33 54.03
CA PRO A 546 -18.75 -6.35 53.91
C PRO A 546 -19.90 -5.67 53.16
N VAL A 547 -20.22 -6.23 52.00
CA VAL A 547 -21.27 -5.70 51.13
C VAL A 547 -22.56 -5.77 51.95
N ASP A 548 -23.17 -4.63 52.24
CA ASP A 548 -24.57 -4.60 52.70
C ASP A 548 -25.39 -5.26 51.59
N SER A 549 -25.85 -6.47 51.88
CA SER A 549 -26.33 -7.48 50.93
C SER A 549 -27.75 -7.22 50.42
N GLU A 550 -28.07 -6.01 49.97
CA GLU A 550 -29.44 -5.68 49.56
C GLU A 550 -29.67 -5.33 48.09
N ILE A 551 -28.68 -5.28 47.21
CA ILE A 551 -28.96 -4.92 45.80
C ILE A 551 -28.25 -5.86 44.80
N TYR A 552 -29.09 -6.69 44.15
CA TYR A 552 -28.86 -7.67 43.08
C TYR A 552 -28.65 -9.14 43.46
N LEU A 553 -29.70 -9.72 44.05
CA LEU A 553 -30.25 -10.99 43.57
C LEU A 553 -31.75 -10.80 43.24
N LYS A 554 -32.07 -10.78 41.95
CA LYS A 554 -33.20 -11.55 41.42
C LYS A 554 -32.66 -12.38 40.28
N PRO A 555 -32.41 -13.66 40.55
CA PRO A 555 -33.12 -14.70 39.80
C PRO A 555 -34.06 -15.44 40.75
N ASN A 556 -35.08 -16.10 40.22
CA ASN A 556 -35.80 -17.16 40.92
C ASN A 556 -34.85 -18.35 41.15
N ASP A 557 -33.83 -18.15 41.97
CA ASP A 557 -32.89 -19.17 42.42
C ASP A 557 -33.33 -19.63 43.81
N ALA A 558 -33.72 -20.90 43.85
CA ALA A 558 -33.89 -21.66 45.06
C ALA A 558 -32.54 -21.79 45.78
N ALA A 559 -32.25 -20.87 46.69
CA ALA A 559 -31.22 -21.06 47.70
C ALA A 559 -31.87 -21.68 48.94
N LEU A 560 -31.70 -22.99 49.04
CA LEU A 560 -31.81 -23.72 50.30
C LEU A 560 -30.86 -23.09 51.33
N SER A 561 -31.41 -22.88 52.53
CA SER A 561 -30.70 -22.47 53.73
C SER A 561 -29.65 -23.51 54.12
N LEU A 562 -28.39 -23.07 54.20
CA LEU A 562 -27.46 -23.57 55.22
C LEU A 562 -27.42 -22.53 56.32
N ASP A 563 -28.18 -22.80 57.40
CA ASP A 563 -27.87 -22.47 58.80
C ASP A 563 -29.16 -22.56 59.64
N ALA A 564 -29.57 -23.81 59.86
CA ALA A 564 -30.36 -24.20 61.03
C ALA A 564 -29.76 -25.50 61.54
N LEU A 565 -28.52 -25.42 62.01
CA LEU A 565 -27.98 -26.37 62.97
C LEU A 565 -27.79 -25.61 64.26
N ASP A 566 -28.92 -25.48 64.96
CA ASP A 566 -28.94 -25.30 66.39
C ASP A 566 -28.51 -26.63 67.03
N ASP A 567 -27.63 -26.51 68.01
CA ASP A 567 -27.21 -27.59 68.88
C ASP A 567 -28.42 -28.26 69.55
N THR A 568 -28.24 -29.54 69.83
CA THR A 568 -28.94 -30.37 70.84
C THR A 568 -29.80 -31.52 70.29
N MET A 569 -29.66 -32.67 70.96
CA MET A 569 -30.22 -34.02 70.75
C MET A 569 -29.18 -34.97 70.11
N LEU A 570 -28.32 -35.70 70.83
CA LEU A 570 -28.58 -36.66 71.94
C LEU A 570 -29.88 -37.43 71.64
N ASP A 571 -29.95 -38.75 71.50
CA ASP A 571 -29.26 -39.78 72.25
C ASP A 571 -29.62 -41.16 71.65
N GLU A 572 -28.78 -42.16 71.95
CA GLU A 572 -29.12 -43.56 72.20
C GLU A 572 -30.25 -44.28 71.40
N SER A 573 -29.82 -45.11 70.46
CA SER A 573 -30.21 -46.54 70.25
C SER A 573 -29.86 -46.93 68.80
N ILE A 574 -29.03 -47.94 68.51
CA ILE A 574 -29.27 -49.37 68.69
C ILE A 574 -27.91 -50.12 68.53
N MET A 575 -27.53 -50.81 69.61
CA MET A 575 -26.89 -52.15 69.73
C MET A 575 -25.47 -52.46 69.23
N ASP A 576 -24.63 -52.78 70.23
CA ASP A 576 -23.76 -53.97 70.39
C ASP A 576 -22.95 -54.45 69.17
N ASP A 577 -21.61 -54.38 69.20
CA ASP A 577 -20.77 -55.34 69.94
C ASP A 577 -19.25 -55.15 69.65
N ASN A 578 -18.46 -55.33 70.71
CA ASN A 578 -17.08 -55.86 70.82
C ASN A 578 -15.83 -55.07 70.33
N ASP A 579 -15.07 -54.66 71.35
CA ASP A 579 -13.64 -54.94 71.63
C ASP A 579 -12.63 -54.88 70.46
N ASN A 580 -11.58 -54.05 70.58
CA ASN A 580 -10.39 -54.39 71.38
C ASN A 580 -9.26 -53.32 71.26
N ASP A 581 -8.84 -52.84 72.43
CA ASP A 581 -7.49 -52.42 72.89
C ASP A 581 -6.49 -51.62 72.02
N GLY A 582 -5.79 -50.68 72.68
CA GLY A 582 -4.39 -50.41 72.33
C GLY A 582 -3.88 -48.96 72.20
N SER A 583 -3.73 -48.26 73.33
CA SER A 583 -2.61 -47.34 73.66
C SER A 583 -2.37 -46.00 72.90
N ARG A 584 -2.47 -44.89 73.68
CA ARG A 584 -1.53 -43.74 73.91
C ARG A 584 -0.77 -43.12 72.69
N SER A 585 -0.59 -41.81 72.54
CA SER A 585 -0.61 -40.65 73.45
C SER A 585 -0.63 -39.31 72.66
N ASN A 586 -1.17 -38.28 73.30
CA ASN A 586 -1.26 -36.86 72.93
C ASN A 586 0.01 -36.20 72.37
N ASP A 587 -0.16 -35.38 71.33
CA ASP A 587 0.18 -33.94 71.31
C ASP A 587 -0.66 -33.29 70.19
N ALA A 588 -1.72 -32.56 70.54
CA ALA A 588 -2.50 -31.75 69.60
C ALA A 588 -2.04 -30.30 69.73
N ASP A 589 -1.56 -29.71 68.65
CA ASP A 589 -1.10 -28.32 68.61
C ASP A 589 -2.30 -27.36 68.77
N PHE A 590 -2.36 -26.64 69.90
CA PHE A 590 -3.36 -25.60 70.13
C PHE A 590 -2.79 -24.23 69.75
N LEU A 591 -3.48 -23.48 68.88
CA LEU A 591 -3.12 -22.08 68.58
C LEU A 591 -3.74 -21.16 69.63
N ALA A 592 -2.90 -20.41 70.36
CA ALA A 592 -3.35 -19.42 71.35
C ALA A 592 -3.51 -18.05 70.69
N VAL A 593 -4.74 -17.52 70.65
CA VAL A 593 -5.04 -16.18 70.11
C VAL A 593 -5.48 -15.26 71.24
N THR A 594 -4.73 -14.18 71.47
CA THR A 594 -5.02 -13.18 72.51
C THR A 594 -5.69 -11.96 71.92
N SER A 595 -6.91 -11.67 72.37
CA SER A 595 -7.65 -10.47 71.96
C SER A 595 -7.43 -9.32 72.94
N PHE A 596 -7.19 -8.11 72.41
CA PHE A 596 -6.99 -6.88 73.17
C PHE A 596 -8.17 -5.93 72.92
N SER A 597 -8.74 -5.37 73.99
CA SER A 597 -9.83 -4.39 73.90
C SER A 597 -9.26 -2.97 73.84
N THR A 598 -9.91 -2.05 73.12
CA THR A 598 -9.54 -0.63 73.06
C THR A 598 -9.89 0.16 74.32
N ASN A 599 -10.57 -0.45 75.30
CA ASN A 599 -10.87 0.16 76.59
C ASN A 599 -9.75 -0.17 77.62
N PRO A 600 -9.05 0.83 78.21
CA PRO A 600 -7.85 0.61 79.04
C PRO A 600 -8.06 -0.22 80.31
N GLU A 601 -9.29 -0.43 80.76
CA GLU A 601 -9.59 -1.14 82.01
C GLU A 601 -9.92 -2.63 81.83
N ARG A 602 -9.97 -3.16 80.60
CA ARG A 602 -10.18 -4.60 80.37
C ARG A 602 -8.89 -5.31 79.95
N PRO A 603 -8.37 -6.27 80.73
CA PRO A 603 -7.16 -7.00 80.37
C PRO A 603 -7.40 -7.93 79.18
N PRO A 604 -6.36 -8.21 78.38
CA PRO A 604 -6.45 -9.09 77.22
C PRO A 604 -6.85 -10.52 77.61
N LYS A 605 -7.64 -11.16 76.75
CA LYS A 605 -8.14 -12.53 76.94
C LYS A 605 -7.58 -13.46 75.86
N THR A 606 -6.88 -14.50 76.30
CA THR A 606 -6.30 -15.54 75.41
C THR A 606 -7.26 -16.71 75.28
N HIS A 607 -7.55 -17.09 74.04
CA HIS A 607 -8.35 -18.26 73.68
C HIS A 607 -7.46 -19.29 72.98
N HIS A 608 -7.59 -20.57 73.35
CA HIS A 608 -6.87 -21.67 72.72
C HIS A 608 -7.82 -22.40 71.76
N LEU A 609 -7.47 -22.43 70.47
CA LEU A 609 -8.23 -23.13 69.43
C LEU A 609 -7.58 -24.48 69.14
N GLN A 610 -8.39 -25.54 69.11
CA GLN A 610 -7.96 -26.90 68.79
C GLN A 610 -8.22 -27.18 67.31
N PHE A 611 -7.23 -27.72 66.59
CA PHE A 611 -7.46 -28.22 65.24
C PHE A 611 -8.07 -29.62 65.31
N THR A 612 -9.11 -29.85 64.51
CA THR A 612 -9.71 -31.16 64.29
C THR A 612 -9.39 -31.57 62.86
N ASP A 613 -8.57 -32.61 62.68
CA ASP A 613 -8.36 -33.20 61.36
C ASP A 613 -9.63 -33.95 60.93
N VAL A 614 -10.31 -33.43 59.89
CA VAL A 614 -11.44 -34.11 59.26
C VAL A 614 -10.90 -35.01 58.16
N ALA A 615 -10.82 -36.31 58.41
CA ALA A 615 -10.54 -37.30 57.38
C ALA A 615 -11.81 -37.58 56.57
N ILE A 616 -11.79 -37.28 55.26
CA ILE A 616 -12.87 -37.63 54.33
C ILE A 616 -12.72 -39.11 53.96
N ASP A 617 -13.80 -39.89 54.11
CA ASP A 617 -13.83 -41.31 53.75
C ASP A 617 -13.57 -41.49 52.24
N ALA A 618 -12.54 -42.26 51.89
CA ALA A 618 -12.07 -42.44 50.51
C ALA A 618 -13.12 -43.11 49.61
N GLY A 619 -14.16 -43.74 50.17
CA GLY A 619 -15.26 -44.34 49.43
C GLY A 619 -16.26 -43.35 48.81
N LEU A 620 -16.17 -42.05 49.14
CA LEU A 620 -17.05 -40.99 48.63
C LEU A 620 -16.41 -40.13 47.53
N ILE A 621 -15.17 -40.42 47.12
CA ILE A 621 -14.52 -39.75 46.00
C ILE A 621 -15.10 -40.38 44.72
N PRO A 622 -15.95 -39.68 43.94
CA PRO A 622 -16.42 -40.22 42.66
C PRO A 622 -15.21 -40.55 41.79
N GLU A 623 -15.24 -41.71 41.13
CA GLU A 623 -14.17 -42.08 40.20
C GLU A 623 -13.94 -40.92 39.22
N PRO A 624 -12.69 -40.45 39.07
CA PRO A 624 -12.40 -39.38 38.14
C PRO A 624 -12.79 -39.83 36.74
N TYR A 625 -13.50 -38.96 36.02
CA TYR A 625 -13.75 -39.19 34.60
C TYR A 625 -12.44 -39.41 33.86
N SER A 626 -12.49 -40.19 32.78
CA SER A 626 -11.33 -40.38 31.90
C SER A 626 -10.74 -39.04 31.47
N GLU A 627 -9.41 -38.97 31.43
CA GLU A 627 -8.69 -37.80 30.95
C GLU A 627 -9.19 -37.42 29.55
N HIS A 628 -9.55 -36.16 29.36
CA HIS A 628 -10.00 -35.63 28.09
C HIS A 628 -9.44 -34.22 27.88
N GLU A 629 -9.16 -33.87 26.62
CA GLU A 629 -8.69 -32.55 26.25
C GLU A 629 -9.88 -31.65 25.92
N SER A 630 -9.75 -30.36 26.25
CA SER A 630 -10.72 -29.36 25.81
C SER A 630 -10.76 -29.32 24.28
N CYS A 631 -11.97 -29.23 23.73
CA CYS A 631 -12.22 -29.18 22.30
C CYS A 631 -13.31 -28.15 22.02
N ALA A 632 -13.02 -27.17 21.16
CA ALA A 632 -14.06 -26.28 20.65
C ALA A 632 -14.99 -27.09 19.70
N PRO A 633 -16.31 -27.14 19.97
CA PRO A 633 -17.23 -27.87 19.10
C PRO A 633 -17.43 -27.10 17.79
N ILE A 634 -17.21 -27.78 16.65
CA ILE A 634 -17.42 -27.21 15.32
C ILE A 634 -18.27 -28.15 14.47
N THR A 635 -19.06 -27.58 13.55
CA THR A 635 -19.89 -28.35 12.60
C THR A 635 -19.26 -28.42 11.20
N ARG A 636 -18.22 -27.64 10.95
CA ARG A 636 -17.48 -27.57 9.68
C ARG A 636 -16.01 -27.31 9.99
N SER A 637 -15.11 -27.86 9.17
CA SER A 637 -13.67 -27.62 9.32
C SER A 637 -13.30 -26.14 9.12
N LEU A 638 -12.34 -25.67 9.89
CA LEU A 638 -11.88 -24.28 9.91
C LEU A 638 -10.47 -24.23 9.32
N PHE A 639 -10.17 -23.29 8.42
CA PHE A 639 -8.82 -23.17 7.87
C PHE A 639 -7.92 -22.36 8.80
N THR A 640 -6.89 -23.01 9.34
CA THR A 640 -5.89 -22.39 10.22
C THR A 640 -4.56 -22.20 9.50
N GLY A 641 -4.17 -23.12 8.62
CA GLY A 641 -2.95 -23.02 7.81
C GLY A 641 -1.66 -23.39 8.57
N ASP A 642 -0.61 -22.60 8.37
CA ASP A 642 0.69 -22.80 9.04
C ASP A 642 0.68 -22.18 10.45
N ASP A 643 1.19 -22.91 11.45
CA ASP A 643 1.43 -22.37 12.79
C ASP A 643 2.38 -21.16 12.72
N ALA A 644 2.25 -20.23 13.67
CA ALA A 644 3.07 -19.02 13.70
C ALA A 644 4.57 -19.35 13.84
N ASN A 645 5.42 -18.62 13.10
CA ASN A 645 6.87 -18.73 13.22
C ASN A 645 7.40 -18.33 14.61
N ASP A 646 6.61 -17.55 15.36
CA ASP A 646 6.94 -17.04 16.68
C ASP A 646 6.09 -17.78 17.72
N ILE A 647 6.72 -18.58 18.58
CA ILE A 647 6.00 -19.38 19.59
C ILE A 647 5.78 -18.58 20.89
N PRO A 648 4.54 -18.48 21.41
CA PRO A 648 4.23 -17.64 22.56
C PRO A 648 4.72 -18.20 23.91
N PHE A 649 4.78 -19.52 24.05
CA PHE A 649 5.27 -20.24 25.22
C PHE A 649 5.83 -21.60 24.80
N VAL A 650 6.71 -22.19 25.60
CA VAL A 650 7.21 -23.56 25.36
C VAL A 650 6.21 -24.55 25.97
N PRO A 651 5.55 -25.42 25.17
CA PRO A 651 4.68 -26.46 25.70
C PRO A 651 5.47 -27.41 26.62
N PHE A 652 4.85 -27.86 27.71
CA PHE A 652 5.45 -28.83 28.65
C PHE A 652 6.87 -28.47 29.11
N ALA A 653 7.16 -27.17 29.31
CA ALA A 653 8.49 -26.70 29.70
C ALA A 653 9.02 -27.33 31.00
N ASP A 654 8.09 -27.73 31.88
CA ASP A 654 8.39 -28.36 33.16
C ASP A 654 8.46 -29.90 33.09
N ASP A 655 8.13 -30.51 31.94
CA ASP A 655 8.17 -31.97 31.75
C ASP A 655 9.49 -32.41 31.10
N PRO A 656 10.35 -33.15 31.82
CA PRO A 656 11.64 -33.61 31.29
C PRO A 656 11.52 -34.65 30.17
N SER A 657 10.36 -35.28 29.99
CA SER A 657 10.12 -36.26 28.91
C SER A 657 9.78 -35.61 27.56
N PHE A 658 9.51 -34.30 27.53
CA PHE A 658 9.25 -33.54 26.31
C PHE A 658 10.52 -32.90 25.74
N ASP A 659 10.88 -33.26 24.51
CA ASP A 659 11.99 -32.62 23.78
C ASP A 659 11.56 -31.25 23.22
N HIS A 660 11.54 -30.26 24.10
CA HIS A 660 11.22 -28.89 23.73
C HIS A 660 12.22 -28.30 22.73
N LEU A 661 13.46 -28.79 22.64
CA LEU A 661 14.45 -28.28 21.68
C LEU A 661 14.12 -28.72 20.25
N GLN A 662 13.69 -29.98 20.08
CA GLN A 662 13.15 -30.46 18.82
C GLN A 662 11.92 -29.64 18.41
N HIS A 663 10.97 -29.46 19.33
CA HIS A 663 9.76 -28.68 19.05
C HIS A 663 10.07 -27.23 18.65
N LEU A 664 11.00 -26.58 19.37
CA LEU A 664 11.45 -25.23 19.05
C LEU A 664 12.13 -25.12 17.68
N ALA A 665 12.70 -26.19 17.13
CA ALA A 665 13.32 -26.17 15.80
C ALA A 665 12.29 -25.99 14.66
N HIS A 666 11.02 -26.29 14.90
CA HIS A 666 9.92 -26.02 13.95
C HIS A 666 9.57 -24.53 13.87
N HIS A 667 9.96 -23.73 14.87
CA HIS A 667 9.68 -22.30 14.96
C HIS A 667 10.97 -21.50 14.78
N LYS A 668 10.87 -20.30 14.19
CA LYS A 668 12.07 -19.50 13.92
C LYS A 668 12.58 -18.78 15.16
N ARG A 669 11.66 -18.33 16.01
CA ARG A 669 11.95 -17.45 17.16
C ARG A 669 10.95 -17.69 18.28
N LEU A 670 11.38 -17.40 19.51
CA LEU A 670 10.46 -17.28 20.64
C LEU A 670 9.80 -15.90 20.57
N LYS A 671 8.50 -15.81 20.89
CA LYS A 671 7.76 -14.54 20.77
C LYS A 671 8.38 -13.41 21.60
N TRP A 672 9.02 -13.72 22.73
CA TRP A 672 9.74 -12.76 23.58
C TRP A 672 11.16 -12.41 23.11
N GLN A 673 11.72 -13.11 22.11
CA GLN A 673 13.01 -12.77 21.50
C GLN A 673 12.87 -11.73 20.37
N ASN A 674 11.65 -11.54 19.85
CA ASN A 674 11.34 -10.36 19.06
C ASN A 674 11.40 -9.16 20.03
N PRO A 675 12.14 -8.06 19.75
CA PRO A 675 12.14 -6.89 20.63
C PRO A 675 10.68 -6.55 20.92
N VAL A 676 10.29 -6.74 22.18
CA VAL A 676 8.90 -6.64 22.62
C VAL A 676 8.41 -5.30 22.11
N ARG A 677 7.44 -5.33 21.18
CA ARG A 677 6.79 -4.10 20.78
C ARG A 677 6.15 -3.56 22.03
N ASN A 678 6.68 -2.44 22.51
CA ASN A 678 6.19 -1.84 23.72
C ASN A 678 4.76 -1.34 23.43
N THR A 679 3.78 -2.00 24.03
CA THR A 679 2.35 -1.72 23.85
C THR A 679 1.99 -0.30 24.26
N ASP A 680 2.72 0.26 25.24
CA ASP A 680 2.54 1.64 25.69
C ASP A 680 3.00 2.59 24.58
N VAL A 681 4.15 2.32 23.97
CA VAL A 681 4.67 3.10 22.84
C VAL A 681 3.73 3.02 21.65
N GLU A 682 3.19 1.83 21.34
CA GLU A 682 2.18 1.65 20.30
C GLU A 682 0.92 2.50 20.57
N LEU A 683 0.43 2.53 21.82
CA LEU A 683 -0.71 3.36 22.22
C LEU A 683 -0.40 4.85 22.10
N ILE A 684 0.78 5.28 22.56
CA ILE A 684 1.27 6.66 22.45
C ILE A 684 1.36 7.07 20.98
N MET A 685 1.85 6.20 20.09
CA MET A 685 1.91 6.46 18.65
C MET A 685 0.52 6.63 18.04
N LEU A 686 -0.43 5.75 18.38
CA LEU A 686 -1.81 5.81 17.89
C LEU A 686 -2.53 7.08 18.36
N GLU A 687 -2.38 7.45 19.64
CA GLU A 687 -2.95 8.69 20.17
C GLU A 687 -2.28 9.91 19.55
N THR A 688 -0.96 9.91 19.39
CA THR A 688 -0.22 10.97 18.68
C THR A 688 -0.75 11.18 17.27
N ALA A 689 -0.96 10.09 16.52
CA ALA A 689 -1.55 10.17 15.20
C ALA A 689 -3.00 10.67 15.22
N GLY A 690 -3.77 10.27 16.22
CA GLY A 690 -5.15 10.73 16.43
C GLY A 690 -5.28 12.21 16.78
N ARG A 691 -4.35 12.75 17.56
CA ARG A 691 -4.31 14.19 17.87
C ARG A 691 -3.91 14.99 16.63
N LEU A 692 -2.86 14.57 15.94
CA LEU A 692 -2.36 15.24 14.73
C LEU A 692 -3.39 15.28 13.61
N THR A 693 -4.14 14.20 13.36
CA THR A 693 -5.14 14.12 12.27
C THR A 693 -6.38 14.98 12.50
N LYS A 694 -6.59 15.49 13.72
CA LYS A 694 -7.62 16.48 14.04
C LYS A 694 -7.14 17.91 13.84
N GLU A 695 -5.82 18.12 13.73
CA GLU A 695 -5.22 19.42 13.48
C GLU A 695 -5.20 19.74 11.98
N ARG A 696 -5.16 21.03 11.67
CA ARG A 696 -4.80 21.53 10.34
C ARG A 696 -3.37 22.03 10.38
N TRP A 697 -2.56 21.60 9.42
CA TRP A 697 -1.21 22.09 9.23
C TRP A 697 -1.16 22.97 7.99
N ARG A 698 -1.01 24.30 8.19
CA ARG A 698 -1.07 25.32 7.13
C ARG A 698 -2.31 25.15 6.25
N ASP A 699 -3.48 25.18 6.89
CA ASP A 699 -4.81 25.00 6.29
C ASP A 699 -5.12 23.65 5.61
N MET A 700 -4.15 22.72 5.57
CA MET A 700 -4.37 21.37 5.08
C MET A 700 -4.72 20.39 6.21
N PRO A 701 -5.64 19.45 5.99
CA PRO A 701 -5.87 18.36 6.92
C PRO A 701 -4.64 17.45 7.00
N VAL A 702 -4.19 17.15 8.21
CA VAL A 702 -3.08 16.21 8.43
C VAL A 702 -3.58 14.79 8.19
N THR A 703 -2.89 14.04 7.34
CA THR A 703 -3.21 12.64 7.05
C THR A 703 -2.20 11.73 7.74
N PHE A 704 -2.58 10.48 8.01
CA PHE A 704 -1.67 9.47 8.54
C PHE A 704 -0.45 9.25 7.64
N HIS A 705 -0.61 9.40 6.31
CA HIS A 705 0.50 9.32 5.36
C HIS A 705 1.53 10.44 5.59
N HIS A 706 1.08 11.66 5.87
CA HIS A 706 1.98 12.76 6.22
C HIS A 706 2.80 12.41 7.48
N ILE A 707 2.17 11.80 8.49
CA ILE A 707 2.82 11.39 9.74
C ILE A 707 3.87 10.31 9.47
N GLU A 708 3.56 9.29 8.68
CA GLU A 708 4.53 8.23 8.32
C GLU A 708 5.76 8.76 7.58
N GLN A 709 5.57 9.77 6.71
CA GLN A 709 6.67 10.39 5.97
C GLN A 709 7.75 11.00 6.88
N THR A 710 7.40 11.33 8.13
CA THR A 710 8.35 11.86 9.12
C THR A 710 9.35 10.81 9.63
N ARG A 711 8.99 9.52 9.57
CA ARG A 711 9.76 8.39 10.13
C ARG A 711 10.11 8.53 11.62
N ILE A 712 9.31 9.26 12.39
CA ILE A 712 9.47 9.37 13.86
C ILE A 712 8.94 8.12 14.56
N PHE A 713 7.99 7.44 13.92
CA PHE A 713 7.32 6.28 14.45
C PHE A 713 8.16 5.02 14.17
N ASP A 714 8.45 4.25 15.21
CA ASP A 714 9.23 2.99 15.12
C ASP A 714 8.49 1.89 14.34
N SER A 715 7.16 2.00 14.26
CA SER A 715 6.30 1.10 13.49
C SER A 715 5.49 1.90 12.46
N MET A 716 5.32 1.32 11.26
CA MET A 716 4.45 1.91 10.24
C MET A 716 2.98 1.87 10.69
N LEU A 717 2.25 2.96 10.44
CA LEU A 717 0.82 3.04 10.66
C LEU A 717 0.06 2.15 9.65
N PHE A 718 0.58 2.04 8.42
CA PHE A 718 0.09 1.17 7.34
C PHE A 718 1.20 0.39 6.65
N ILE A 719 0.84 -0.77 6.11
CA ILE A 719 1.65 -1.61 5.23
C ILE A 719 0.70 -2.04 4.10
N GLY A 720 0.90 -1.55 2.86
CA GLY A 720 0.06 -1.87 1.69
C GLY A 720 -0.51 -0.64 0.94
N GLU A 721 -0.81 -0.79 -0.35
CA GLU A 721 -1.45 0.23 -1.18
C GLU A 721 -2.96 0.28 -0.88
N GLY A 722 -3.51 1.43 -0.47
CA GLY A 722 -4.96 1.63 -0.32
C GLY A 722 -5.48 1.85 1.09
N GLY A 723 -4.62 1.76 2.11
CA GLY A 723 -5.02 1.91 3.51
C GLY A 723 -5.66 0.63 4.05
N CYS A 724 -4.98 0.02 5.03
CA CYS A 724 -5.44 -1.04 5.94
C CYS A 724 -5.16 -2.53 5.63
N ASP A 725 -4.18 -2.91 4.82
CA ASP A 725 -3.83 -4.35 4.67
C ASP A 725 -2.69 -4.85 5.58
N SER A 726 -2.14 -4.01 6.45
CA SER A 726 -1.35 -4.34 7.64
C SER A 726 -0.81 -3.04 8.27
N GLY A 727 -0.20 -3.06 9.47
CA GLY A 727 0.34 -1.87 10.15
C GLY A 727 -0.26 -1.64 11.55
N LEU A 728 0.18 -0.59 12.25
CA LEU A 728 -0.25 -0.32 13.62
C LEU A 728 -1.76 -0.01 13.73
N LEU A 729 -2.35 0.66 12.74
CA LEU A 729 -3.78 0.93 12.71
C LEU A 729 -4.61 -0.36 12.54
N HIS A 730 -4.17 -1.27 11.66
CA HIS A 730 -4.82 -2.57 11.49
C HIS A 730 -4.68 -3.44 12.76
N ALA A 731 -3.48 -3.50 13.33
CA ALA A 731 -3.23 -4.22 14.58
C ALA A 731 -4.08 -3.68 15.75
N SER A 732 -4.34 -2.37 15.76
CA SER A 732 -5.16 -1.73 16.79
C SER A 732 -6.64 -2.10 16.73
N LEU A 733 -7.17 -2.52 15.57
CA LEU A 733 -8.55 -2.99 15.44
C LEU A 733 -8.76 -4.41 15.99
N GLN A 734 -7.68 -5.14 16.27
CA GLN A 734 -7.69 -6.53 16.72
C GLN A 734 -7.25 -6.69 18.18
N ARG A 735 -7.11 -5.58 18.93
CA ARG A 735 -6.63 -5.56 20.31
C ARG A 735 -7.54 -4.76 21.21
N ASP A 736 -7.71 -5.25 22.44
CA ASP A 736 -8.30 -4.49 23.53
C ASP A 736 -7.23 -3.57 24.14
N TYR A 737 -7.56 -2.29 24.30
CA TYR A 737 -6.67 -1.31 24.93
C TYR A 737 -7.20 -0.87 26.29
N VAL A 738 -6.30 -0.53 27.20
CA VAL A 738 -6.66 0.00 28.52
C VAL A 738 -7.35 1.36 28.33
N PRO A 739 -8.49 1.63 29.01
CA PRO A 739 -9.23 2.87 28.85
C PRO A 739 -8.50 4.05 29.51
N TRP A 740 -7.56 4.64 28.77
CA TRP A 740 -6.83 5.84 29.18
C TRP A 740 -7.66 7.11 28.91
N PRO A 741 -8.00 7.93 29.92
CA PRO A 741 -8.80 9.15 29.74
C PRO A 741 -8.17 10.21 28.82
N GLY A 742 -6.84 10.17 28.64
CA GLY A 742 -6.10 11.03 27.72
C GLY A 742 -6.15 10.57 26.26
N ALA A 743 -6.69 9.38 25.99
CA ALA A 743 -6.86 8.78 24.66
C ALA A 743 -8.03 9.38 23.86
N ARG A 744 -8.14 10.71 23.83
CA ARG A 744 -9.23 11.41 23.12
C ARG A 744 -9.11 11.24 21.61
N GLY A 745 -7.90 10.98 21.11
CA GLY A 745 -7.56 10.62 19.74
C GLY A 745 -8.19 9.29 19.33
N LEU A 746 -7.99 8.21 20.08
CA LEU A 746 -8.40 6.83 19.71
C LEU A 746 -9.88 6.66 19.30
N ASN A 747 -10.77 7.58 19.65
CA ASN A 747 -12.11 7.69 19.06
C ASN A 747 -12.14 7.71 17.51
N PHE A 748 -11.04 8.11 16.84
CA PHE A 748 -10.95 8.02 15.37
C PHE A 748 -10.96 6.57 14.87
N LEU A 749 -10.45 5.59 15.63
CA LEU A 749 -10.49 4.17 15.25
C LEU A 749 -11.92 3.63 15.19
N HIS A 750 -12.81 4.20 16.00
CA HIS A 750 -14.23 3.86 16.02
C HIS A 750 -15.10 4.76 15.13
N SER A 751 -14.67 6.00 14.83
CA SER A 751 -15.49 6.99 14.10
C SER A 751 -15.12 7.17 12.63
N ARG A 752 -13.89 6.81 12.23
CA ARG A 752 -13.49 6.68 10.84
C ARG A 752 -13.05 5.25 10.66
N ASP A 753 -13.92 4.47 10.05
CA ASP A 753 -13.51 3.34 9.27
C ASP A 753 -13.00 3.95 7.95
N PRO A 754 -11.70 4.31 7.78
CA PRO A 754 -11.18 4.91 6.54
C PRO A 754 -11.38 3.99 5.34
N LEU A 755 -11.68 2.73 5.63
CA LEU A 755 -12.13 1.78 4.67
C LEU A 755 -13.51 2.23 4.15
N ARG A 756 -14.52 2.63 4.95
CA ARG A 756 -15.92 2.76 4.46
C ARG A 756 -15.99 3.68 3.23
N PRO A 757 -16.28 3.12 2.04
CA PRO A 757 -16.44 3.91 0.85
C PRO A 757 -17.56 4.91 1.12
N ALA A 758 -17.38 6.12 0.59
CA ALA A 758 -18.32 7.20 0.79
C ALA A 758 -19.73 6.78 0.36
N ALA A 759 -20.78 7.44 0.89
CA ALA A 759 -22.15 7.03 0.63
C ALA A 759 -22.50 6.97 -0.87
N ASP A 760 -21.81 7.81 -1.66
CA ASP A 760 -21.86 7.93 -3.11
C ASP A 760 -20.96 6.93 -3.88
N ASP A 761 -20.03 6.21 -3.22
CA ASP A 761 -19.22 5.16 -3.81
C ASP A 761 -19.88 3.77 -3.67
N LEU A 762 -20.90 3.54 -4.50
CA LEU A 762 -21.62 2.27 -4.51
C LEU A 762 -20.73 1.08 -4.93
N PHE A 763 -19.78 1.29 -5.85
CA PHE A 763 -18.90 0.22 -6.33
C PHE A 763 -17.96 -0.25 -5.22
N GLY A 764 -17.30 0.68 -4.53
CA GLY A 764 -16.47 0.37 -3.38
C GLY A 764 -17.27 -0.35 -2.29
N ARG A 765 -18.53 0.05 -2.06
CA ARG A 765 -19.40 -0.60 -1.06
C ARG A 765 -19.74 -2.04 -1.45
N LEU A 766 -20.06 -2.29 -2.72
CA LEU A 766 -20.32 -3.64 -3.24
C LEU A 766 -19.09 -4.54 -3.14
N GLN A 767 -17.91 -4.00 -3.43
CA GLN A 767 -16.65 -4.73 -3.31
C GLN A 767 -16.42 -5.21 -1.87
N ARG A 768 -16.71 -4.41 -0.85
CA ARG A 768 -16.58 -4.87 0.54
C ARG A 768 -17.56 -5.93 0.95
N VAL A 769 -18.78 -5.85 0.43
CA VAL A 769 -19.79 -6.86 0.74
C VAL A 769 -19.25 -8.23 0.30
N GLN A 770 -18.47 -8.29 -0.78
CA GLN A 770 -17.78 -9.53 -1.19
C GLN A 770 -16.61 -9.93 -0.29
N GLU A 771 -15.99 -9.01 0.45
CA GLU A 771 -14.96 -9.34 1.45
C GLU A 771 -15.59 -9.92 2.72
N ILE A 772 -16.84 -9.56 3.02
CA ILE A 772 -17.58 -10.07 4.18
C ILE A 772 -18.15 -11.45 3.88
N PHE A 773 -18.80 -11.63 2.73
CA PHE A 773 -19.46 -12.89 2.40
C PHE A 773 -18.52 -13.84 1.69
N CYS A 774 -18.60 -15.13 2.08
CA CYS A 774 -17.85 -16.18 1.43
C CYS A 774 -18.06 -16.19 -0.10
N PRO A 775 -17.00 -16.21 -0.91
CA PRO A 775 -17.13 -16.24 -2.35
C PRO A 775 -17.53 -17.62 -2.90
N ASN A 776 -17.47 -18.66 -2.06
CA ASN A 776 -18.02 -19.96 -2.42
C ASN A 776 -19.55 -19.89 -2.41
N LEU A 777 -20.19 -20.05 -3.58
CA LEU A 777 -21.65 -19.98 -3.74
C LEU A 777 -22.44 -20.99 -2.91
N SER A 778 -21.78 -21.99 -2.33
CA SER A 778 -22.40 -22.98 -1.44
C SER A 778 -22.21 -22.65 0.06
N CYS A 779 -21.60 -21.51 0.37
CA CYS A 779 -21.37 -21.03 1.74
C CYS A 779 -21.92 -19.60 1.86
N THR A 780 -22.82 -19.39 2.82
CA THR A 780 -23.45 -18.09 3.07
C THR A 780 -22.88 -17.41 4.32
N ASP A 781 -21.82 -17.96 4.89
CA ASP A 781 -21.22 -17.47 6.13
C ASP A 781 -20.51 -16.14 5.85
N ALA A 782 -20.77 -15.17 6.72
CA ALA A 782 -19.95 -13.97 6.81
C ALA A 782 -18.65 -14.31 7.54
N PHE A 783 -17.51 -13.77 7.08
CA PHE A 783 -16.18 -14.04 7.64
C PHE A 783 -15.88 -15.55 7.70
N CYS A 784 -16.16 -16.25 6.60
CA CYS A 784 -15.98 -17.69 6.52
C CYS A 784 -14.54 -18.08 6.84
N MET A 785 -14.36 -18.87 7.91
CA MET A 785 -13.05 -19.37 8.32
C MET A 785 -12.60 -20.58 7.50
N THR A 786 -13.47 -21.18 6.69
CA THR A 786 -13.11 -22.33 5.83
C THR A 786 -12.56 -21.90 4.47
N HIS A 787 -13.07 -20.79 3.93
CA HIS A 787 -12.71 -20.27 2.60
C HIS A 787 -12.11 -18.88 2.75
N ILE A 788 -10.81 -18.83 3.00
CA ILE A 788 -10.11 -17.59 3.27
C ILE A 788 -9.72 -16.80 2.01
N ASP A 789 -9.79 -17.44 0.83
CA ASP A 789 -9.39 -16.82 -0.43
C ASP A 789 -10.45 -15.82 -0.92
N SER A 790 -10.04 -14.56 -1.12
CA SER A 790 -10.91 -13.53 -1.69
C SER A 790 -11.00 -13.70 -3.21
N ILE A 791 -12.22 -13.92 -3.73
CA ILE A 791 -12.44 -13.91 -5.17
C ILE A 791 -12.79 -12.49 -5.59
N PRO A 792 -11.96 -11.83 -6.41
CA PRO A 792 -12.22 -10.45 -6.81
C PRO A 792 -13.53 -10.35 -7.63
N MET A 793 -14.18 -9.18 -7.56
CA MET A 793 -15.30 -8.86 -8.44
C MET A 793 -14.93 -9.18 -9.88
N ARG A 794 -15.88 -9.80 -10.59
CA ARG A 794 -15.71 -10.11 -12.01
C ARG A 794 -15.44 -8.81 -12.77
N GLU A 795 -14.39 -8.80 -13.60
CA GLU A 795 -14.14 -7.67 -14.49
C GLU A 795 -15.38 -7.37 -15.36
N PRO A 796 -15.70 -6.08 -15.60
CA PRO A 796 -16.80 -5.68 -16.47
C PRO A 796 -16.64 -6.34 -17.84
N LYS A 797 -17.65 -7.13 -18.25
CA LYS A 797 -17.64 -7.69 -19.61
C LYS A 797 -17.92 -6.59 -20.62
N ALA A 798 -17.50 -6.80 -21.87
CA ALA A 798 -18.10 -6.07 -22.97
C ALA A 798 -19.57 -6.51 -23.15
N PRO A 799 -20.50 -5.59 -23.48
CA PRO A 799 -21.89 -5.93 -23.77
C PRO A 799 -21.95 -6.96 -24.91
N ARG A 800 -22.70 -8.04 -24.70
CA ARG A 800 -22.89 -9.10 -25.71
C ARG A 800 -24.17 -8.90 -26.51
N ARG A 801 -25.12 -8.13 -25.97
CA ARG A 801 -26.40 -7.81 -26.60
C ARG A 801 -26.46 -6.32 -26.89
N THR A 802 -26.98 -5.96 -28.06
CA THR A 802 -27.28 -4.54 -28.31
C THR A 802 -28.47 -4.11 -27.46
N PRO A 803 -28.64 -2.80 -27.20
CA PRO A 803 -29.84 -2.30 -26.51
C PRO A 803 -31.15 -2.73 -27.18
N TYR A 804 -31.14 -2.88 -28.52
CA TYR A 804 -32.30 -3.38 -29.27
C TYR A 804 -32.53 -4.89 -29.04
N ASP A 805 -31.48 -5.71 -29.01
CA ASP A 805 -31.60 -7.14 -28.70
C ASP A 805 -32.19 -7.36 -27.30
N LEU A 806 -31.84 -6.50 -26.34
CA LEU A 806 -32.37 -6.56 -24.98
C LEU A 806 -33.86 -6.21 -24.94
N VAL A 807 -34.32 -5.25 -25.72
CA VAL A 807 -35.75 -4.92 -25.81
C VAL A 807 -36.52 -6.04 -26.51
N HIS A 808 -35.97 -6.62 -27.57
CA HIS A 808 -36.59 -7.75 -28.28
C HIS A 808 -36.65 -9.04 -27.46
N ALA A 809 -35.74 -9.21 -26.49
CA ALA A 809 -35.75 -10.34 -25.56
C ALA A 809 -36.82 -10.22 -24.45
N ILE A 810 -37.51 -9.08 -24.33
CA ILE A 810 -38.57 -8.91 -23.33
C ILE A 810 -39.86 -9.58 -23.84
N GLU A 811 -40.15 -10.77 -23.34
CA GLU A 811 -41.38 -11.50 -23.67
C GLU A 811 -42.63 -10.87 -23.02
N THR A 812 -42.50 -10.35 -21.79
CA THR A 812 -43.60 -9.73 -21.03
C THR A 812 -43.20 -8.33 -20.53
N PRO A 813 -43.98 -7.26 -20.83
CA PRO A 813 -43.68 -5.93 -20.35
C PRO A 813 -43.69 -5.84 -18.82
N CYS A 814 -42.72 -5.15 -18.22
CA CYS A 814 -42.62 -5.03 -16.76
C CYS A 814 -43.62 -4.07 -16.10
N GLY A 815 -44.45 -3.38 -16.90
CA GLY A 815 -45.41 -2.38 -16.44
C GLY A 815 -45.78 -1.38 -17.53
N GLU A 816 -46.58 -0.38 -17.18
CA GLU A 816 -47.13 0.61 -18.11
C GLU A 816 -46.05 1.52 -18.74
N THR A 817 -44.90 1.68 -18.09
CA THR A 817 -43.76 2.49 -18.55
C THR A 817 -42.64 1.64 -19.16
N CYS A 818 -42.94 0.39 -19.54
CA CYS A 818 -41.96 -0.53 -20.12
C CYS A 818 -41.45 -0.05 -21.48
N CYS A 819 -40.13 -0.13 -21.71
CA CYS A 819 -39.48 0.22 -22.97
C CYS A 819 -39.85 -0.71 -24.16
N ALA A 820 -40.36 -1.91 -23.89
CA ALA A 820 -40.85 -2.83 -24.92
C ALA A 820 -42.19 -2.36 -25.54
N LEU A 821 -42.91 -1.45 -24.88
CA LEU A 821 -44.17 -0.90 -25.38
C LEU A 821 -43.89 0.21 -26.42
N PRO A 822 -44.47 0.14 -27.64
CA PRO A 822 -44.20 1.09 -28.72
C PRO A 822 -44.41 2.57 -28.33
N GLN A 823 -45.38 2.85 -27.47
CA GLN A 823 -45.73 4.19 -26.98
C GLN A 823 -44.70 4.80 -26.01
N ASN A 824 -43.76 4.00 -25.49
CA ASN A 824 -42.78 4.42 -24.48
C ASN A 824 -41.35 4.50 -25.01
N ARG A 825 -41.17 4.53 -26.35
CA ARG A 825 -39.84 4.72 -26.96
C ARG A 825 -39.30 6.12 -26.61
N PRO A 826 -38.01 6.26 -26.28
CA PRO A 826 -37.45 7.52 -25.79
C PRO A 826 -37.44 8.59 -26.89
N THR A 827 -38.04 9.75 -26.60
CA THR A 827 -38.12 10.92 -27.51
C THR A 827 -37.46 12.18 -26.94
N GLY A 828 -36.73 12.10 -25.83
CA GLY A 828 -36.05 13.24 -25.21
C GLY A 828 -35.05 12.86 -24.12
N SER A 829 -34.30 13.85 -23.60
CA SER A 829 -33.32 13.69 -22.54
C SER A 829 -34.00 13.48 -21.17
N VAL A 830 -33.61 12.43 -20.45
CA VAL A 830 -34.11 12.15 -19.11
C VAL A 830 -33.24 12.86 -18.07
N ASN A 831 -33.87 13.63 -17.18
CA ASN A 831 -33.16 14.33 -16.12
C ASN A 831 -33.17 13.50 -14.82
N TRP A 832 -32.05 12.88 -14.50
CA TRP A 832 -31.81 12.20 -13.22
C TRP A 832 -30.74 12.99 -12.45
N PRO A 833 -30.83 13.05 -11.10
CA PRO A 833 -29.75 13.58 -10.30
C PRO A 833 -28.48 12.72 -10.47
N ASP A 834 -27.31 13.34 -10.28
CA ASP A 834 -26.03 12.75 -10.68
C ASP A 834 -25.65 11.51 -9.87
N ASP A 835 -26.13 11.41 -8.63
CA ASP A 835 -26.05 10.22 -7.77
C ASP A 835 -26.78 9.03 -8.41
N ALA A 836 -28.04 9.18 -8.82
CA ALA A 836 -28.82 8.13 -9.46
C ALA A 836 -28.22 7.71 -10.82
N ARG A 837 -27.57 8.63 -11.54
CA ARG A 837 -26.82 8.31 -12.76
C ARG A 837 -25.54 7.51 -12.44
N ALA A 838 -24.84 7.85 -11.37
CA ALA A 838 -23.67 7.11 -10.90
C ALA A 838 -24.05 5.68 -10.46
N GLU A 839 -25.19 5.50 -9.79
CA GLU A 839 -25.74 4.18 -9.46
C GLU A 839 -26.00 3.35 -10.73
N LEU A 840 -26.67 3.92 -11.74
CA LEU A 840 -26.93 3.22 -13.01
C LEU A 840 -25.62 2.81 -13.71
N ARG A 841 -24.62 3.70 -13.76
CA ARG A 841 -23.30 3.39 -14.32
C ARG A 841 -22.62 2.25 -13.55
N THR A 842 -22.72 2.26 -12.23
CA THR A 842 -22.16 1.20 -11.37
C THR A 842 -22.82 -0.14 -11.67
N MET A 843 -24.15 -0.18 -11.75
CA MET A 843 -24.92 -1.39 -12.09
C MET A 843 -24.55 -1.94 -13.48
N LEU A 844 -24.39 -1.06 -14.47
CA LEU A 844 -23.97 -1.44 -15.83
C LEU A 844 -22.50 -1.87 -15.91
N ALA A 845 -21.65 -1.42 -14.99
CA ALA A 845 -20.28 -1.90 -14.86
C ALA A 845 -20.23 -3.34 -14.31
N VAL A 846 -21.17 -3.71 -13.41
CA VAL A 846 -21.30 -5.08 -12.90
C VAL A 846 -21.78 -6.05 -13.99
N ASP A 847 -22.87 -5.71 -14.67
CA ASP A 847 -23.32 -6.47 -15.84
C ASP A 847 -23.95 -5.55 -16.91
N PRO A 848 -23.29 -5.35 -18.07
CA PRO A 848 -23.80 -4.49 -19.12
C PRO A 848 -24.93 -5.12 -19.93
N ASP A 849 -25.30 -6.40 -19.70
CA ASP A 849 -26.37 -7.11 -20.41
C ASP A 849 -27.68 -7.22 -19.60
N TRP A 850 -27.76 -6.65 -18.39
CA TRP A 850 -29.00 -6.61 -17.61
C TRP A 850 -30.15 -5.96 -18.39
N SER A 851 -31.36 -6.52 -18.32
CA SER A 851 -32.48 -5.95 -19.07
C SER A 851 -32.92 -4.60 -18.46
N PRO A 852 -33.43 -3.65 -19.27
CA PRO A 852 -33.98 -2.40 -18.74
C PRO A 852 -35.12 -2.64 -17.73
N CYS A 853 -35.86 -3.74 -17.88
CA CYS A 853 -36.91 -4.15 -16.95
C CYS A 853 -36.36 -4.61 -15.59
N ASP A 854 -35.24 -5.32 -15.56
CA ASP A 854 -34.62 -5.77 -14.31
C ASP A 854 -34.00 -4.60 -13.56
N LEU A 855 -33.28 -3.73 -14.29
CA LEU A 855 -32.76 -2.48 -13.75
C LEU A 855 -33.88 -1.58 -13.19
N ALA A 856 -35.05 -1.54 -13.84
CA ALA A 856 -36.21 -0.80 -13.33
C ALA A 856 -36.69 -1.28 -11.97
N LYS A 857 -36.68 -2.59 -11.75
CA LYS A 857 -37.04 -3.20 -10.47
C LYS A 857 -35.96 -2.96 -9.40
N ILE A 858 -34.69 -3.11 -9.78
CA ILE A 858 -33.55 -2.94 -8.86
C ILE A 858 -33.43 -1.49 -8.40
N MET A 859 -33.50 -0.54 -9.33
CA MET A 859 -33.35 0.89 -9.04
C MET A 859 -34.66 1.55 -8.59
N LEU A 860 -35.79 0.84 -8.67
CA LEU A 860 -37.14 1.36 -8.40
C LEU A 860 -37.46 2.61 -9.24
N ARG A 861 -37.11 2.59 -10.54
CA ARG A 861 -37.33 3.70 -11.48
C ARG A 861 -38.06 3.24 -12.75
N PRO A 862 -38.69 4.16 -13.51
CA PRO A 862 -39.41 3.80 -14.73
C PRO A 862 -38.51 3.16 -15.80
N CYS A 863 -38.95 2.03 -16.36
CA CYS A 863 -38.17 1.24 -17.33
C CYS A 863 -37.79 2.04 -18.59
N ARG A 864 -38.69 2.91 -19.10
CA ARG A 864 -38.39 3.82 -20.22
C ARG A 864 -37.23 4.77 -19.95
N GLU A 865 -37.09 5.26 -18.71
CA GLU A 865 -36.08 6.25 -18.33
C GLU A 865 -34.70 5.61 -18.22
N ILE A 866 -34.65 4.43 -17.61
CA ILE A 866 -33.44 3.60 -17.56
C ILE A 866 -32.98 3.24 -18.96
N PHE A 867 -33.90 2.85 -19.85
CA PHE A 867 -33.55 2.53 -21.23
C PHE A 867 -32.94 3.73 -21.96
N ALA A 868 -33.49 4.94 -21.78
CA ALA A 868 -32.94 6.16 -22.36
C ALA A 868 -31.53 6.47 -21.82
N LEU A 869 -31.34 6.48 -20.50
CA LEU A 869 -30.05 6.80 -19.87
C LEU A 869 -28.97 5.75 -20.13
N ARG A 870 -29.35 4.48 -20.33
CA ARG A 870 -28.44 3.41 -20.75
C ARG A 870 -27.83 3.70 -22.12
N MET A 871 -28.63 4.21 -23.06
CA MET A 871 -28.17 4.57 -24.40
C MET A 871 -27.12 5.69 -24.37
N ASP A 872 -27.22 6.61 -23.41
CA ASP A 872 -26.25 7.69 -23.20
C ASP A 872 -24.97 7.22 -22.47
N SER A 873 -25.10 6.23 -21.57
CA SER A 873 -24.01 5.81 -20.67
C SER A 873 -23.09 4.73 -21.24
N LEU A 874 -23.56 3.92 -22.20
CA LEU A 874 -22.76 2.92 -22.90
C LEU A 874 -22.59 3.34 -24.37
N PRO A 875 -21.51 4.04 -24.74
CA PRO A 875 -21.24 4.33 -26.15
C PRO A 875 -21.15 3.02 -26.92
N PHE A 876 -21.72 2.98 -28.13
CA PHE A 876 -21.74 1.79 -29.00
C PHE A 876 -20.31 1.24 -29.22
N ILE A 877 -19.92 0.26 -28.40
CA ILE A 877 -18.77 -0.59 -28.67
C ILE A 877 -19.33 -1.71 -29.54
N ASN A 878 -18.87 -1.77 -30.80
CA ASN A 878 -19.15 -2.93 -31.65
C ASN A 878 -18.80 -4.20 -30.87
N PRO A 879 -19.69 -5.20 -30.80
CA PRO A 879 -19.38 -6.44 -30.11
C PRO A 879 -18.04 -6.96 -30.64
N PRO A 880 -17.13 -7.43 -29.76
CA PRO A 880 -15.86 -7.97 -30.22
C PRO A 880 -16.12 -9.03 -31.30
N PRO A 881 -15.28 -9.12 -32.34
CA PRO A 881 -15.48 -10.08 -33.42
C PRO A 881 -15.71 -11.47 -32.84
N PRO A 882 -16.60 -12.28 -33.43
CA PRO A 882 -16.92 -13.60 -32.92
C PRO A 882 -15.63 -14.36 -32.68
N ILE A 883 -15.43 -14.80 -31.42
CA ILE A 883 -14.26 -15.57 -31.00
C ILE A 883 -14.06 -16.66 -32.05
N PRO A 884 -12.87 -16.74 -32.71
CA PRO A 884 -12.66 -17.72 -33.76
C PRO A 884 -13.01 -19.09 -33.21
N LYS A 885 -13.88 -19.83 -33.91
CA LYS A 885 -14.28 -21.19 -33.54
C LYS A 885 -13.02 -21.99 -33.27
N VAL A 886 -12.70 -22.17 -31.98
CA VAL A 886 -11.52 -22.92 -31.56
C VAL A 886 -11.68 -24.31 -32.16
N ARG A 887 -10.68 -24.73 -32.95
CA ARG A 887 -10.59 -26.11 -33.43
C ARG A 887 -10.79 -27.01 -32.21
N LYS A 888 -11.88 -27.80 -32.20
CA LYS A 888 -12.14 -28.80 -31.14
C LYS A 888 -10.84 -29.54 -30.88
N ALA A 889 -10.25 -29.34 -29.70
CA ALA A 889 -9.12 -30.14 -29.28
C ALA A 889 -9.56 -31.60 -29.42
N ARG A 890 -8.85 -32.37 -30.25
CA ARG A 890 -9.13 -33.79 -30.45
C ARG A 890 -8.67 -34.53 -29.20
N GLY A 891 -9.57 -34.67 -28.22
CA GLY A 891 -9.36 -35.46 -27.02
C GLY A 891 -10.26 -35.01 -25.87
N LYS A 892 -10.88 -35.95 -25.14
CA LYS A 892 -11.56 -35.63 -23.88
C LYS A 892 -10.50 -35.20 -22.86
N PRO A 893 -10.69 -34.07 -22.14
CA PRO A 893 -9.79 -33.68 -21.06
C PRO A 893 -9.71 -34.80 -20.02
N LYS A 894 -8.49 -35.10 -19.55
CA LYS A 894 -8.25 -35.99 -18.41
C LYS A 894 -8.22 -35.14 -17.15
N PHE A 895 -8.93 -35.60 -16.12
CA PHE A 895 -9.04 -34.89 -14.86
C PHE A 895 -8.37 -35.66 -13.72
N ARG A 896 -7.88 -34.94 -12.72
CA ARG A 896 -7.26 -35.50 -11.50
C ARG A 896 -8.17 -35.45 -10.28
N ASP A 897 -9.24 -34.68 -10.33
CA ASP A 897 -10.20 -34.46 -9.24
C ASP A 897 -11.12 -35.67 -8.97
N GLU A 898 -10.84 -36.81 -9.59
CA GLU A 898 -11.42 -38.12 -9.26
C GLU A 898 -10.63 -38.84 -8.14
N ASP A 899 -9.48 -38.30 -7.72
CA ASP A 899 -8.56 -38.88 -6.76
C ASP A 899 -8.01 -37.80 -5.80
N SER A 900 -8.42 -37.86 -4.53
CA SER A 900 -8.05 -36.89 -3.48
C SER A 900 -6.54 -36.82 -3.20
N ASP A 901 -5.80 -37.91 -3.44
CA ASP A 901 -4.36 -37.97 -3.16
C ASP A 901 -3.55 -37.27 -4.27
N LYS A 902 -4.16 -37.10 -5.44
CA LYS A 902 -3.52 -36.50 -6.64
C LYS A 902 -4.06 -35.13 -6.98
N TYR A 903 -5.04 -34.63 -6.23
CA TYR A 903 -5.73 -33.37 -6.49
C TYR A 903 -5.97 -32.60 -5.20
N THR A 904 -5.75 -31.29 -5.27
CA THR A 904 -6.17 -30.35 -4.24
C THR A 904 -7.07 -29.35 -4.94
N PRO A 905 -8.28 -29.08 -4.44
CA PRO A 905 -9.14 -28.06 -5.02
C PRO A 905 -8.40 -26.73 -5.15
N CYS A 906 -8.54 -26.09 -6.31
CA CYS A 906 -7.95 -24.77 -6.57
C CYS A 906 -9.06 -23.73 -6.70
N ASP A 907 -8.66 -22.46 -6.57
CA ASP A 907 -9.59 -21.35 -6.70
C ASP A 907 -10.33 -21.32 -8.04
N PRO A 908 -11.56 -20.78 -8.05
CA PRO A 908 -12.32 -20.60 -9.27
C PRO A 908 -11.57 -19.74 -10.30
N CYS A 909 -11.50 -20.20 -11.55
CA CYS A 909 -10.74 -19.47 -12.57
C CYS A 909 -11.41 -18.14 -12.98
N THR A 910 -10.64 -17.05 -13.04
CA THR A 910 -11.12 -15.68 -13.34
C THR A 910 -10.59 -15.07 -14.64
N HIS A 911 -9.82 -15.81 -15.43
CA HIS A 911 -9.20 -15.31 -16.67
C HIS A 911 -10.20 -15.12 -17.83
N THR A 912 -9.84 -14.26 -18.78
CA THR A 912 -10.55 -14.13 -20.06
C THR A 912 -10.17 -15.25 -21.03
N GLY A 913 -11.06 -15.57 -21.98
CA GLY A 913 -10.83 -16.64 -22.97
C GLY A 913 -11.15 -18.07 -22.48
N PRO A 914 -10.90 -19.09 -23.31
CA PRO A 914 -11.20 -20.49 -22.97
C PRO A 914 -10.26 -21.04 -21.90
N CYS A 915 -10.73 -21.98 -21.08
CA CYS A 915 -9.90 -22.63 -20.05
C CYS A 915 -8.90 -23.63 -20.66
N MET A 916 -7.83 -23.13 -21.29
CA MET A 916 -6.81 -23.92 -21.97
C MET A 916 -5.41 -23.31 -21.78
N GLY A 917 -4.42 -24.08 -21.34
CA GLY A 917 -3.04 -23.60 -21.16
C GLY A 917 -2.77 -23.04 -19.76
N ASP A 918 -1.58 -22.47 -19.58
CA ASP A 918 -0.99 -22.22 -18.26
C ASP A 918 -1.61 -21.04 -17.49
N TYR A 919 -2.45 -20.24 -18.14
CA TYR A 919 -3.16 -19.12 -17.51
C TYR A 919 -4.47 -19.53 -16.80
N CYS A 920 -4.92 -20.78 -16.93
CA CYS A 920 -6.11 -21.29 -16.27
C CYS A 920 -5.73 -22.19 -15.08
N PRO A 921 -6.02 -21.80 -13.82
CA PRO A 921 -5.73 -22.61 -12.64
C PRO A 921 -6.32 -24.02 -12.73
N CYS A 922 -7.59 -24.13 -13.14
CA CYS A 922 -8.26 -25.43 -13.31
C CYS A 922 -7.59 -26.30 -14.39
N TYR A 923 -7.01 -25.69 -15.44
CA TYR A 923 -6.28 -26.42 -16.48
C TYR A 923 -4.95 -26.96 -15.95
N VAL A 924 -4.16 -26.10 -15.29
CA VAL A 924 -2.86 -26.44 -14.68
C VAL A 924 -3.02 -27.53 -13.63
N ASN A 925 -4.02 -27.37 -12.76
CA ASN A 925 -4.36 -28.35 -11.72
C ASN A 925 -5.01 -29.63 -12.26
N LYS A 926 -5.34 -29.66 -13.56
CA LYS A 926 -6.07 -30.75 -14.22
C LYS A 926 -7.40 -31.08 -13.52
N GLY A 927 -8.05 -30.11 -12.89
CA GLY A 927 -9.37 -30.25 -12.28
C GLY A 927 -10.50 -29.86 -13.23
N HIS A 928 -11.74 -30.27 -12.91
CA HIS A 928 -12.92 -29.69 -13.56
C HIS A 928 -13.03 -28.20 -13.20
N CYS A 929 -13.62 -27.41 -14.10
CA CYS A 929 -14.09 -26.08 -13.72
C CYS A 929 -15.38 -26.25 -12.92
N GLU A 930 -15.38 -25.79 -11.68
CA GLU A 930 -16.56 -25.83 -10.81
C GLU A 930 -17.61 -24.79 -11.22
N ARG A 931 -18.80 -24.87 -10.61
CA ARG A 931 -19.88 -23.90 -10.81
C ARG A 931 -19.40 -22.46 -10.56
N ASN A 932 -18.61 -22.28 -9.51
CA ASN A 932 -18.07 -21.01 -9.03
C ASN A 932 -17.04 -20.37 -9.99
N CYS A 933 -16.51 -21.11 -10.98
CA CYS A 933 -15.56 -20.55 -11.97
C CYS A 933 -16.21 -19.44 -12.82
N HIS A 934 -15.44 -18.43 -13.23
CA HIS A 934 -15.94 -17.30 -14.04
C HIS A 934 -15.84 -17.53 -15.55
N CYS A 935 -15.37 -18.71 -15.99
CA CYS A 935 -15.33 -19.10 -17.39
C CYS A 935 -16.74 -19.26 -18.01
N GLU A 936 -16.84 -19.43 -19.32
CA GLU A 936 -18.14 -19.55 -19.99
C GLU A 936 -18.92 -20.81 -19.56
N LEU A 937 -20.26 -20.76 -19.55
CA LEU A 937 -21.12 -21.90 -19.19
C LEU A 937 -20.96 -23.10 -20.15
N ASN A 938 -20.56 -22.83 -21.39
CA ASN A 938 -20.26 -23.84 -22.41
C ASN A 938 -18.83 -24.41 -22.29
N CYS A 939 -18.04 -23.99 -21.29
CA CYS A 939 -16.68 -24.47 -21.09
C CYS A 939 -16.62 -26.00 -21.09
N ILE A 940 -15.68 -26.56 -21.86
CA ILE A 940 -15.53 -28.02 -22.02
C ILE A 940 -15.01 -28.72 -20.77
N ARG A 941 -14.40 -27.95 -19.84
CA ARG A 941 -13.86 -28.46 -18.57
C ARG A 941 -14.86 -28.37 -17.43
N ARG A 942 -16.00 -27.69 -17.61
CA ARG A 942 -17.00 -27.55 -16.54
C ARG A 942 -17.62 -28.89 -16.18
N HIS A 943 -17.75 -29.14 -14.87
CA HIS A 943 -18.56 -30.25 -14.38
C HIS A 943 -20.03 -30.05 -14.80
N ARG A 944 -20.70 -31.13 -15.22
CA ARG A 944 -22.06 -31.07 -15.80
C ARG A 944 -23.15 -31.64 -14.89
N GLY A 945 -22.77 -32.14 -13.71
CA GLY A 945 -23.68 -32.88 -12.84
C GLY A 945 -24.07 -34.25 -13.41
N CYS A 946 -24.96 -34.94 -12.68
CA CYS A 946 -25.54 -36.20 -13.12
C CYS A 946 -26.90 -35.98 -13.80
N LYS A 947 -27.31 -36.98 -14.60
CA LYS A 947 -28.65 -37.07 -15.20
C LYS A 947 -29.42 -38.28 -14.65
N CYS A 948 -29.10 -38.69 -13.42
CA CYS A 948 -29.79 -39.79 -12.77
C CYS A 948 -31.25 -39.38 -12.56
N THR A 949 -32.18 -40.25 -12.94
CA THR A 949 -33.63 -40.03 -12.78
C THR A 949 -34.22 -41.17 -11.96
N VAL A 950 -35.31 -40.89 -11.25
CA VAL A 950 -36.00 -41.84 -10.37
C VAL A 950 -36.35 -43.14 -11.10
N ILE A 951 -35.90 -44.27 -10.55
CA ILE A 951 -36.39 -45.61 -10.87
C ILE A 951 -37.14 -46.09 -9.61
N LYS A 952 -38.37 -46.60 -9.76
CA LYS A 952 -39.16 -47.12 -8.63
C LYS A 952 -38.37 -48.16 -7.84
N HIS A 953 -38.31 -48.00 -6.52
CA HIS A 953 -37.69 -48.90 -5.53
C HIS A 953 -36.15 -49.03 -5.54
N GLU A 954 -35.39 -48.13 -6.19
CA GLU A 954 -33.92 -48.09 -6.07
C GLU A 954 -33.44 -46.76 -5.44
N LYS A 955 -32.52 -46.85 -4.46
CA LYS A 955 -31.83 -45.71 -3.85
C LYS A 955 -30.98 -44.96 -4.88
N LEU A 956 -31.27 -43.68 -5.14
CA LEU A 956 -30.63 -42.86 -6.18
C LEU A 956 -29.19 -42.43 -5.84
N CYS A 957 -28.32 -42.45 -6.85
CA CYS A 957 -26.94 -41.95 -6.78
C CYS A 957 -26.00 -42.64 -5.77
N ARG A 958 -26.34 -43.82 -5.24
CA ARG A 958 -25.51 -44.61 -4.29
C ARG A 958 -24.49 -45.56 -4.94
N THR A 959 -24.45 -45.63 -6.28
CA THR A 959 -23.62 -46.61 -7.02
C THR A 959 -22.75 -45.93 -8.08
N LYS A 960 -21.72 -46.65 -8.55
CA LYS A 960 -20.83 -46.22 -9.66
C LYS A 960 -21.55 -45.97 -11.00
N LYS A 961 -22.87 -46.24 -11.09
CA LYS A 961 -23.72 -45.81 -12.22
C LYS A 961 -23.86 -44.29 -12.28
N CYS A 962 -23.88 -43.61 -11.13
CA CYS A 962 -23.88 -42.15 -11.06
C CYS A 962 -22.47 -41.61 -11.37
N PRO A 963 -22.33 -40.64 -12.32
CA PRO A 963 -21.03 -40.07 -12.63
C PRO A 963 -20.42 -39.29 -11.46
N CYS A 964 -21.23 -38.66 -10.61
CA CYS A 964 -20.74 -37.95 -9.42
C CYS A 964 -20.18 -38.94 -8.40
N TYR A 965 -20.96 -39.96 -8.03
CA TYR A 965 -20.53 -41.01 -7.10
C TYR A 965 -19.28 -41.76 -7.59
N ARG A 966 -19.23 -42.09 -8.89
CA ARG A 966 -18.06 -42.76 -9.49
C ARG A 966 -16.78 -41.91 -9.40
N ALA A 967 -16.93 -40.59 -9.47
CA ALA A 967 -15.82 -39.64 -9.40
C ALA A 967 -15.43 -39.26 -7.96
N GLY A 968 -16.01 -39.88 -6.93
CA GLY A 968 -15.76 -39.51 -5.53
C GLY A 968 -16.33 -38.13 -5.17
N ARG A 969 -17.38 -37.69 -5.87
CA ARG A 969 -17.98 -36.36 -5.69
C ARG A 969 -19.42 -36.48 -5.19
N GLU A 970 -19.83 -35.59 -4.29
CA GLU A 970 -21.26 -35.43 -4.00
C GLU A 970 -21.98 -34.74 -5.17
N CYS A 971 -23.30 -34.97 -5.26
CA CYS A 971 -24.14 -34.35 -6.27
C CYS A 971 -24.34 -32.86 -5.95
N ASP A 972 -23.85 -32.01 -6.85
CA ASP A 972 -24.06 -30.56 -6.77
C ASP A 972 -25.56 -30.22 -6.85
N PRO A 973 -26.10 -29.42 -5.91
CA PRO A 973 -27.53 -29.13 -5.80
C PRO A 973 -28.12 -28.32 -6.95
N GLU A 974 -27.29 -27.56 -7.69
CA GLU A 974 -27.73 -26.71 -8.81
C GLU A 974 -27.48 -27.37 -10.18
N LEU A 975 -26.52 -28.30 -10.26
CA LEU A 975 -26.23 -29.03 -11.50
C LEU A 975 -26.98 -30.36 -11.59
N CYS A 976 -27.17 -31.06 -10.47
CA CYS A 976 -27.80 -32.38 -10.42
C CYS A 976 -29.31 -32.30 -10.15
N LEU A 977 -30.00 -31.43 -10.89
CA LEU A 977 -31.45 -31.24 -10.77
C LEU A 977 -32.28 -32.52 -10.99
N PRO A 978 -31.97 -33.39 -11.97
CA PRO A 978 -32.79 -34.57 -12.25
C PRO A 978 -32.82 -35.62 -11.13
N CYS A 979 -31.79 -35.65 -10.27
CA CYS A 979 -31.73 -36.57 -9.14
C CYS A 979 -32.20 -35.93 -7.83
N GLU A 980 -32.73 -34.70 -7.88
CA GLU A 980 -33.23 -33.96 -6.71
C GLU A 980 -32.17 -33.77 -5.61
N ALA A 981 -30.94 -33.44 -6.02
CA ALA A 981 -29.87 -33.09 -5.08
C ALA A 981 -30.12 -31.76 -4.33
N ASN A 982 -31.03 -30.91 -4.84
CA ASN A 982 -31.37 -29.63 -4.23
C ASN A 982 -31.93 -29.80 -2.80
N THR A 983 -31.36 -29.07 -1.84
CA THR A 983 -31.73 -29.16 -0.41
C THR A 983 -33.16 -28.70 -0.12
N TYR A 984 -33.70 -27.76 -0.89
CA TYR A 984 -35.09 -27.30 -0.70
C TYR A 984 -36.09 -28.43 -0.95
N ILE A 985 -35.90 -29.23 -2.01
CA ILE A 985 -36.75 -30.38 -2.33
C ILE A 985 -36.71 -31.40 -1.18
N TYR A 986 -35.52 -31.64 -0.61
CA TYR A 986 -35.35 -32.50 0.56
C TYR A 986 -36.10 -31.99 1.79
N LEU A 987 -35.99 -30.69 2.11
CA LEU A 987 -36.68 -30.09 3.26
C LEU A 987 -38.20 -30.14 3.11
N VAL A 988 -38.72 -29.90 1.90
CA VAL A 988 -40.14 -30.01 1.60
C VAL A 988 -40.62 -31.45 1.78
N ALA A 989 -39.91 -32.44 1.22
CA ALA A 989 -40.23 -33.86 1.40
C ALA A 989 -40.21 -34.30 2.87
N LYS A 990 -39.21 -33.86 3.64
CA LYS A 990 -39.09 -34.14 5.08
C LYS A 990 -40.23 -33.50 5.89
N THR A 991 -40.63 -32.28 5.55
CA THR A 991 -41.72 -31.55 6.22
C THR A 991 -43.08 -32.19 5.94
N LEU A 992 -43.28 -32.71 4.74
CA LEU A 992 -44.50 -33.39 4.33
C LEU A 992 -44.56 -34.87 4.79
N ALA A 993 -43.53 -35.37 5.48
CA ALA A 993 -43.38 -36.77 5.88
C ALA A 993 -43.63 -37.75 4.72
N ASP A 994 -43.18 -37.38 3.52
CA ASP A 994 -43.33 -38.21 2.32
C ASP A 994 -42.31 -39.35 2.34
N GLU A 995 -42.68 -40.48 2.92
CA GLU A 995 -41.84 -41.70 3.00
C GLU A 995 -41.55 -42.31 1.62
N ASP A 996 -42.31 -41.95 0.59
CA ASP A 996 -42.13 -42.40 -0.80
C ASP A 996 -41.21 -41.47 -1.63
N ALA A 997 -40.73 -40.36 -1.04
CA ALA A 997 -39.83 -39.43 -1.71
C ALA A 997 -38.45 -40.07 -1.97
N ASN A 998 -38.20 -40.49 -3.21
CA ASN A 998 -36.93 -41.10 -3.61
C ASN A 998 -35.84 -40.03 -3.83
N LEU A 999 -35.28 -39.53 -2.73
CA LEU A 999 -34.30 -38.42 -2.71
C LEU A 999 -32.87 -38.90 -3.02
N CYS A 1000 -32.05 -38.00 -3.58
CA CYS A 1000 -30.62 -38.24 -3.82
C CYS A 1000 -29.90 -38.71 -2.55
N GLN A 1001 -29.16 -39.83 -2.64
CA GLN A 1001 -28.37 -40.38 -1.52
C GLN A 1001 -26.87 -40.02 -1.58
N ASN A 1002 -26.48 -39.12 -2.50
CA ASN A 1002 -25.10 -38.68 -2.69
C ASN A 1002 -24.94 -37.19 -2.39
N CYS A 1003 -25.51 -36.76 -1.27
CA CYS A 1003 -25.50 -35.38 -0.78
C CYS A 1003 -25.62 -35.35 0.75
N LEU A 1004 -25.09 -36.39 1.40
CA LEU A 1004 -25.24 -36.64 2.82
C LEU A 1004 -24.35 -35.69 3.63
N ILE A 1005 -23.10 -35.50 3.20
CA ILE A 1005 -22.12 -34.62 3.87
C ILE A 1005 -22.58 -33.17 3.74
N GLN A 1006 -22.92 -32.70 2.53
CA GLN A 1006 -23.37 -31.32 2.33
C GLN A 1006 -24.68 -30.97 3.05
N ARG A 1007 -25.51 -31.97 3.38
CA ARG A 1007 -26.77 -31.78 4.14
C ARG A 1007 -26.59 -32.00 5.65
N GLY A 1008 -25.43 -32.46 6.11
CA GLY A 1008 -25.25 -32.92 7.49
C GLY A 1008 -26.15 -34.10 7.85
N GLN A 1009 -26.54 -34.92 6.87
CA GLN A 1009 -27.43 -36.06 7.07
C GLN A 1009 -26.61 -37.28 7.49
N HIS A 1010 -26.23 -37.31 8.77
CA HIS A 1010 -25.47 -38.38 9.39
C HIS A 1010 -26.29 -39.10 10.48
N LYS A 1011 -25.77 -40.20 11.03
CA LYS A 1011 -26.40 -40.93 12.15
C LYS A 1011 -26.16 -40.18 13.46
N ASN A 1012 -27.04 -40.35 14.44
CA ASN A 1012 -26.89 -39.75 15.76
C ASN A 1012 -25.87 -40.52 16.61
N PRO A 1013 -24.75 -39.89 17.03
CA PRO A 1013 -23.78 -40.54 17.89
C PRO A 1013 -23.82 -40.02 19.33
N VAL A 1014 -23.29 -40.81 20.26
CA VAL A 1014 -23.10 -40.44 21.67
C VAL A 1014 -21.71 -40.85 22.12
N VAL A 1015 -21.02 -39.96 22.84
CA VAL A 1015 -19.71 -40.26 23.44
C VAL A 1015 -19.93 -40.93 24.78
N ARG A 1016 -19.28 -42.07 25.00
CA ARG A 1016 -19.31 -42.83 26.27
C ARG A 1016 -17.93 -43.39 26.56
N ILE A 1017 -17.75 -43.99 27.74
CA ILE A 1017 -16.56 -44.80 28.02
C ILE A 1017 -16.58 -46.01 27.07
N GLY A 1018 -15.57 -46.09 26.21
CA GLY A 1018 -15.40 -47.13 25.20
C GLY A 1018 -14.31 -48.13 25.57
N GLN A 1019 -13.90 -48.94 24.59
CA GLN A 1019 -12.84 -49.93 24.80
C GLN A 1019 -11.47 -49.30 25.13
N PHE A 1020 -11.19 -48.12 24.56
CA PHE A 1020 -9.91 -47.41 24.71
C PHE A 1020 -10.16 -45.95 25.15
N GLY A 1021 -10.52 -45.76 26.42
CA GLY A 1021 -10.86 -44.43 26.96
C GLY A 1021 -12.27 -44.01 26.56
N LEU A 1022 -12.40 -42.88 25.85
CA LEU A 1022 -13.69 -42.44 25.31
C LEU A 1022 -13.91 -43.02 23.91
N GLY A 1023 -15.13 -43.49 23.64
CA GLY A 1023 -15.55 -44.08 22.38
C GLY A 1023 -16.82 -43.43 21.84
N LEU A 1024 -17.02 -43.52 20.52
CA LEU A 1024 -18.22 -43.03 19.85
C LEU A 1024 -19.20 -44.19 19.58
N PHE A 1025 -20.44 -44.05 20.04
CA PHE A 1025 -21.49 -45.05 19.91
C PHE A 1025 -22.65 -44.52 19.08
N LEU A 1026 -23.28 -45.36 18.26
CA LEU A 1026 -24.48 -44.94 17.52
C LEU A 1026 -25.73 -45.12 18.38
N THR A 1027 -26.67 -44.17 18.34
CA THR A 1027 -27.97 -44.32 19.03
C THR A 1027 -29.05 -44.96 18.14
N GLU A 1028 -28.75 -45.14 16.85
CA GLU A 1028 -29.64 -45.71 15.84
C GLU A 1028 -28.85 -46.67 14.92
N PRO A 1029 -29.52 -47.64 14.26
CA PRO A 1029 -28.83 -48.58 13.38
C PRO A 1029 -28.33 -47.91 12.09
N ALA A 1030 -27.22 -48.41 11.55
CA ALA A 1030 -26.63 -47.98 10.28
C ALA A 1030 -26.47 -49.16 9.32
N GLU A 1031 -26.90 -48.97 8.07
CA GLU A 1031 -26.65 -49.95 7.01
C GLU A 1031 -25.28 -49.73 6.37
N THR A 1032 -24.73 -50.77 5.76
CA THR A 1032 -23.48 -50.71 4.98
C THR A 1032 -23.53 -49.59 3.94
N GLY A 1033 -22.60 -48.63 4.05
CA GLY A 1033 -22.49 -47.47 3.18
C GLY A 1033 -23.27 -46.23 3.61
N ASP A 1034 -23.95 -46.25 4.75
CA ASP A 1034 -24.52 -45.04 5.36
C ASP A 1034 -23.42 -44.11 5.90
N LEU A 1035 -23.65 -42.79 5.84
CA LEU A 1035 -22.79 -41.78 6.46
C LEU A 1035 -23.05 -41.78 7.98
N LEU A 1036 -22.03 -42.12 8.77
CA LEU A 1036 -22.09 -42.14 10.22
C LEU A 1036 -21.92 -40.73 10.80
N MET A 1037 -20.88 -40.02 10.37
CA MET A 1037 -20.56 -38.64 10.75
C MET A 1037 -19.50 -38.07 9.79
N GLU A 1038 -19.39 -36.75 9.71
CA GLU A 1038 -18.26 -36.09 9.05
C GLU A 1038 -17.10 -35.90 10.04
N TYR A 1039 -15.86 -36.14 9.60
CA TYR A 1039 -14.68 -35.82 10.39
C TYR A 1039 -14.24 -34.37 10.14
N VAL A 1040 -14.40 -33.52 11.16
CA VAL A 1040 -14.12 -32.08 11.10
C VAL A 1040 -13.04 -31.68 12.10
N GLY A 1041 -12.28 -30.65 11.75
CA GLY A 1041 -11.21 -30.11 12.57
C GLY A 1041 -10.59 -28.87 11.93
N GLU A 1042 -9.41 -28.48 12.41
CA GLU A 1042 -8.61 -27.43 11.78
C GLU A 1042 -7.94 -27.96 10.50
N ILE A 1043 -8.10 -27.26 9.38
CA ILE A 1043 -7.39 -27.52 8.14
C ILE A 1043 -5.99 -26.91 8.27
N ILE A 1044 -4.99 -27.79 8.31
CA ILE A 1044 -3.58 -27.45 8.53
C ILE A 1044 -2.72 -27.88 7.35
N LEU A 1045 -1.56 -27.23 7.23
CA LEU A 1045 -0.55 -27.50 6.22
C LEU A 1045 0.52 -28.50 6.73
N PRO A 1046 1.34 -29.11 5.85
CA PRO A 1046 2.31 -30.13 6.25
C PRO A 1046 3.38 -29.65 7.23
N LEU A 1047 3.69 -28.34 7.26
CA LEU A 1047 4.63 -27.78 8.23
C LEU A 1047 4.04 -27.79 9.65
N THR A 1048 2.78 -27.37 9.81
CA THR A 1048 2.02 -27.48 11.06
C THR A 1048 1.84 -28.91 11.52
N MET A 1049 1.63 -29.84 10.58
CA MET A 1049 1.55 -31.26 10.93
C MET A 1049 2.82 -31.73 11.65
N ALA A 1050 4.00 -31.30 11.18
CA ALA A 1050 5.27 -31.67 11.78
C ALA A 1050 5.45 -31.06 13.20
N SER A 1051 5.11 -29.79 13.40
CA SER A 1051 5.20 -29.17 14.74
C SER A 1051 4.24 -29.80 15.74
N ARG A 1052 3.01 -30.11 15.31
CA ARG A 1052 1.98 -30.72 16.16
C ARG A 1052 2.22 -32.21 16.42
N ASP A 1053 2.97 -32.90 15.55
CA ASP A 1053 3.35 -34.30 15.75
C ASP A 1053 4.21 -34.49 17.01
N ASP A 1054 5.12 -33.55 17.31
CA ASP A 1054 5.88 -33.57 18.58
C ASP A 1054 4.96 -33.58 19.80
N LEU A 1055 3.92 -32.76 19.77
CA LEU A 1055 2.91 -32.68 20.83
C LEU A 1055 2.04 -33.93 20.85
N ALA A 1056 1.69 -34.49 19.69
CA ALA A 1056 0.89 -35.70 19.60
C ALA A 1056 1.64 -36.92 20.13
N ARG A 1057 2.94 -37.05 19.82
CA ARG A 1057 3.83 -38.12 20.31
C ARG A 1057 3.99 -38.05 21.83
N HIS A 1058 4.25 -36.86 22.38
CA HIS A 1058 4.38 -36.70 23.83
C HIS A 1058 3.08 -36.99 24.60
N ARG A 1059 1.92 -36.66 24.01
CA ARG A 1059 0.60 -36.93 24.62
C ARG A 1059 0.05 -38.33 24.30
N GLU A 1060 0.77 -39.09 23.48
CA GLU A 1060 0.35 -40.39 22.94
C GLU A 1060 -1.04 -40.37 22.27
N ARG A 1061 -1.42 -39.21 21.68
CA ARG A 1061 -2.74 -38.95 21.09
C ARG A 1061 -2.61 -38.11 19.84
N ASN A 1062 -3.07 -38.66 18.70
CA ASN A 1062 -3.03 -37.99 17.41
C ASN A 1062 -4.44 -37.92 16.79
N TYR A 1063 -4.87 -36.71 16.43
CA TYR A 1063 -6.17 -36.41 15.82
C TYR A 1063 -6.03 -35.85 14.39
N VAL A 1064 -4.87 -36.04 13.76
CA VAL A 1064 -4.59 -35.56 12.41
C VAL A 1064 -4.96 -36.61 11.38
N PHE A 1065 -5.85 -36.25 10.45
CA PHE A 1065 -6.22 -37.04 9.28
C PHE A 1065 -5.82 -36.33 7.99
N ALA A 1066 -5.12 -37.05 7.11
CA ALA A 1066 -4.78 -36.53 5.78
C ALA A 1066 -6.06 -36.27 4.96
N LEU A 1067 -6.18 -35.06 4.40
CA LEU A 1067 -7.34 -34.67 3.59
C LEU A 1067 -7.03 -34.76 2.10
N ASN A 1068 -5.87 -34.30 1.67
CA ASN A 1068 -5.35 -34.39 0.30
C ASN A 1068 -3.85 -34.13 0.29
N ARG A 1069 -3.26 -33.99 -0.91
CA ARG A 1069 -1.81 -33.75 -1.08
C ARG A 1069 -1.27 -32.53 -0.32
N THR A 1070 -2.09 -31.51 -0.08
CA THR A 1070 -1.66 -30.23 0.49
C THR A 1070 -2.16 -30.01 1.92
N TYR A 1071 -3.30 -30.60 2.29
CA TYR A 1071 -3.98 -30.29 3.55
C TYR A 1071 -4.22 -31.55 4.38
N ALA A 1072 -4.24 -31.38 5.70
CA ALA A 1072 -4.75 -32.34 6.68
C ALA A 1072 -5.77 -31.67 7.60
N ILE A 1073 -6.57 -32.48 8.30
CA ILE A 1073 -7.53 -32.03 9.31
C ILE A 1073 -7.04 -32.48 10.69
N ASP A 1074 -6.87 -31.54 11.61
CA ASP A 1074 -6.53 -31.81 13.01
C ASP A 1074 -7.74 -31.51 13.91
N ALA A 1075 -8.32 -32.56 14.51
CA ALA A 1075 -9.46 -32.42 15.42
C ALA A 1075 -9.05 -32.20 16.89
N GLY A 1076 -7.77 -31.90 17.17
CA GLY A 1076 -7.22 -31.78 18.52
C GLY A 1076 -7.79 -30.60 19.32
N GLN A 1077 -7.77 -29.39 18.74
CA GLN A 1077 -8.23 -28.16 19.41
C GLN A 1077 -9.69 -27.82 19.10
N ALA A 1078 -10.14 -28.13 17.88
CA ALA A 1078 -11.50 -27.88 17.42
C ALA A 1078 -11.98 -29.10 16.62
N GLY A 1079 -13.21 -29.56 16.84
CA GLY A 1079 -13.71 -30.79 16.23
C GLY A 1079 -15.16 -31.10 16.61
N ASN A 1080 -15.66 -32.24 16.15
CA ASN A 1080 -16.96 -32.78 16.56
C ASN A 1080 -16.76 -34.16 17.24
N PRO A 1081 -17.83 -34.87 17.64
CA PRO A 1081 -17.70 -36.18 18.27
C PRO A 1081 -16.96 -37.25 17.46
N SER A 1082 -16.75 -37.08 16.15
CA SER A 1082 -16.01 -38.03 15.30
C SER A 1082 -14.56 -38.25 15.75
N ARG A 1083 -13.99 -37.34 16.55
CA ARG A 1083 -12.63 -37.50 17.09
C ARG A 1083 -12.50 -38.63 18.11
N TYR A 1084 -13.62 -39.10 18.67
CA TYR A 1084 -13.68 -40.21 19.64
C TYR A 1084 -13.90 -41.58 18.99
N ILE A 1085 -13.77 -41.68 17.66
CA ILE A 1085 -13.83 -42.97 16.96
C ILE A 1085 -12.51 -43.68 17.21
N ASN A 1086 -12.55 -44.81 17.91
CA ASN A 1086 -11.33 -45.52 18.28
C ASN A 1086 -10.72 -46.27 17.08
N HIS A 1087 -9.40 -46.47 17.16
CA HIS A 1087 -8.69 -47.32 16.23
C HIS A 1087 -9.09 -48.79 16.41
N ALA A 1088 -9.25 -49.52 15.31
CA ALA A 1088 -9.21 -50.98 15.33
C ALA A 1088 -8.46 -51.54 14.12
N PRO A 1089 -7.86 -52.74 14.25
CA PRO A 1089 -7.32 -53.48 13.11
C PRO A 1089 -8.35 -53.61 11.98
N LYS A 1090 -7.86 -53.72 10.74
CA LYS A 1090 -8.70 -53.72 9.53
C LYS A 1090 -9.85 -54.74 9.55
N ASP A 1091 -9.66 -55.87 10.21
CA ASP A 1091 -10.66 -56.94 10.30
C ASP A 1091 -11.78 -56.63 11.31
N GLU A 1092 -11.49 -55.80 12.32
CA GLU A 1092 -12.42 -55.43 13.39
C GLU A 1092 -13.16 -54.12 13.08
N ALA A 1093 -12.51 -53.20 12.36
CA ALA A 1093 -13.06 -51.91 11.95
C ALA A 1093 -14.44 -52.04 11.27
N ASN A 1094 -15.40 -51.25 11.75
CA ASN A 1094 -16.79 -51.24 11.27
C ASN A 1094 -17.15 -49.99 10.46
N CYS A 1095 -16.22 -49.05 10.35
CA CYS A 1095 -16.34 -47.88 9.49
C CYS A 1095 -15.04 -47.59 8.73
N LYS A 1096 -15.14 -46.70 7.73
CA LYS A 1096 -14.02 -46.20 6.94
C LYS A 1096 -14.16 -44.71 6.68
N ALA A 1097 -13.04 -44.00 6.65
CA ALA A 1097 -12.97 -42.61 6.21
C ALA A 1097 -12.85 -42.56 4.68
N LEU A 1098 -13.66 -41.73 4.02
CA LEU A 1098 -13.56 -41.45 2.60
C LEU A 1098 -13.55 -39.93 2.37
N VAL A 1099 -12.58 -39.45 1.60
CA VAL A 1099 -12.54 -38.06 1.15
C VAL A 1099 -13.46 -37.92 -0.06
N HIS A 1100 -14.44 -37.03 0.05
CA HIS A 1100 -15.33 -36.66 -1.04
C HIS A 1100 -15.10 -35.22 -1.47
N LEU A 1101 -15.21 -34.96 -2.77
CA LEU A 1101 -15.25 -33.60 -3.30
C LEU A 1101 -16.71 -33.09 -3.29
N VAL A 1102 -16.99 -32.19 -2.36
CA VAL A 1102 -18.30 -31.66 -2.02
C VAL A 1102 -18.33 -30.17 -2.36
N ASN A 1103 -19.03 -29.81 -3.45
CA ASN A 1103 -19.18 -28.42 -3.90
C ASN A 1103 -17.88 -27.60 -4.06
N GLY A 1104 -16.78 -28.26 -4.42
CA GLY A 1104 -15.46 -27.63 -4.59
C GLY A 1104 -14.52 -27.81 -3.39
N GLU A 1105 -14.94 -28.49 -2.33
CA GLU A 1105 -14.15 -28.75 -1.13
C GLU A 1105 -13.89 -30.23 -0.92
N HIS A 1106 -12.71 -30.61 -0.44
CA HIS A 1106 -12.51 -31.96 0.08
C HIS A 1106 -13.02 -32.05 1.51
N ARG A 1107 -13.87 -33.03 1.80
CA ARG A 1107 -14.44 -33.30 3.14
C ARG A 1107 -14.34 -34.79 3.45
N ILE A 1108 -14.12 -35.13 4.72
CA ILE A 1108 -13.97 -36.52 5.17
C ILE A 1108 -15.30 -37.02 5.71
N GLY A 1109 -15.93 -37.97 5.02
CA GLY A 1109 -17.08 -38.70 5.54
C GLY A 1109 -16.66 -40.02 6.15
N ILE A 1110 -17.20 -40.35 7.33
CA ILE A 1110 -17.06 -41.67 7.94
C ILE A 1110 -18.26 -42.53 7.54
N PHE A 1111 -18.02 -43.63 6.84
CA PHE A 1111 -19.07 -44.50 6.30
C PHE A 1111 -19.01 -45.90 6.90
N ALA A 1112 -20.17 -46.50 7.15
CA ALA A 1112 -20.27 -47.88 7.63
C ALA A 1112 -19.75 -48.89 6.59
N THR A 1113 -18.93 -49.85 7.00
CA THR A 1113 -18.43 -50.95 6.14
C THR A 1113 -19.25 -52.23 6.25
N LYS A 1114 -19.95 -52.39 7.37
CA LYS A 1114 -20.90 -53.45 7.69
C LYS A 1114 -22.11 -52.85 8.40
N ASP A 1115 -23.19 -53.60 8.57
CA ASP A 1115 -24.35 -53.14 9.30
C ASP A 1115 -24.01 -53.02 10.80
N ILE A 1116 -24.44 -51.93 11.44
CA ILE A 1116 -24.13 -51.61 12.85
C ILE A 1116 -25.44 -51.42 13.60
N GLU A 1117 -25.63 -52.13 14.69
CA GLU A 1117 -26.81 -51.99 15.56
C GLU A 1117 -26.70 -50.78 16.49
N ALA A 1118 -27.84 -50.25 16.92
CA ALA A 1118 -27.89 -49.18 17.91
C ALA A 1118 -27.19 -49.61 19.22
N GLY A 1119 -26.44 -48.70 19.82
CA GLY A 1119 -25.70 -48.91 21.06
C GLY A 1119 -24.30 -49.50 20.91
N HIS A 1120 -23.84 -49.82 19.68
CA HIS A 1120 -22.49 -50.32 19.43
C HIS A 1120 -21.47 -49.18 19.20
N GLU A 1121 -20.23 -49.43 19.62
CA GLU A 1121 -19.08 -48.56 19.38
C GLU A 1121 -18.65 -48.63 17.91
N ILE A 1122 -18.21 -47.50 17.36
CA ILE A 1122 -17.65 -47.43 16.01
C ILE A 1122 -16.13 -47.36 16.03
N PHE A 1123 -15.52 -48.13 15.14
CA PHE A 1123 -14.09 -48.34 15.05
C PHE A 1123 -13.59 -48.10 13.64
N LEU A 1124 -12.53 -47.30 13.51
CA LEU A 1124 -11.91 -46.93 12.25
C LEU A 1124 -10.50 -47.51 12.16
N PHE A 1125 -10.15 -48.03 10.99
CA PHE A 1125 -8.76 -48.37 10.70
C PHE A 1125 -7.98 -47.11 10.30
N TYR A 1126 -7.08 -46.66 11.17
CA TYR A 1126 -6.32 -45.42 10.99
C TYR A 1126 -5.18 -45.51 9.95
N GLY A 1127 -4.84 -46.73 9.49
CA GLY A 1127 -3.70 -46.97 8.60
C GLY A 1127 -2.50 -47.56 9.34
N THR A 1128 -1.59 -48.20 8.60
CA THR A 1128 -0.33 -48.71 9.17
C THR A 1128 0.66 -47.57 9.42
N GLU A 1129 0.69 -46.58 8.53
CA GLU A 1129 1.55 -45.39 8.62
C GLU A 1129 1.22 -44.51 9.84
N PHE A 1130 -0.01 -44.59 10.36
CA PHE A 1130 -0.42 -43.84 11.55
C PHE A 1130 0.42 -44.22 12.78
N PHE A 1131 0.86 -45.48 12.88
CA PHE A 1131 1.62 -45.99 14.02
C PHE A 1131 3.13 -46.10 13.74
N GLU A 1132 3.60 -45.75 12.54
CA GLU A 1132 5.03 -45.85 12.22
C GLU A 1132 5.88 -44.80 12.97
N ASN A 1133 5.24 -43.75 13.52
CA ASN A 1133 5.89 -42.64 14.23
C ASN A 1133 5.35 -42.42 15.67
N LEU A 1134 4.45 -43.27 16.17
CA LEU A 1134 3.89 -43.21 17.54
C LEU A 1134 4.70 -44.06 18.52
#